data_AF-A0A498MSV2-F1
#
_entry.id   AF-A0A498MSV2-F1
#
_cell.length_a   1.000
_cell.length_b   1.000
_cell.length_c   1.000
_cell.angle_alpha   90.00
_cell.angle_beta   90.00
_cell.angle_gamma   90.00
#
_symmetry.space_group_name_H-M   'P 1'
#
loop_
_entity.id
_entity.type
_entity.pdbx_description
1 polymer ?
#
loop_
_entity_poly.entity_id
_entity_poly.type
_entity_poly.pdbx_seq_one_letter_code
_entity_poly.pdbx_strand_id
1 'polypeptide(L)'
;MVGGSERHERRQIIEHLQMGTEMMVYLQRFERLTVQVIMESMQVALIRSDDRIVRVLDIFEFKEVRQWETFKDFQRFNECRGSRFRRIFYQPEKEHQQNSKTCFTIFYGSEFILKSLSLKADSVEDAEKWLIGLELLRQEILDAQTPQIIESWLRKQMYSVDQTKKNSITLKELKSLLPQMNISAPGGRFLEDRFVEMEAKDYSLDFQQFHKFYNYLIFENQKMEAWAKNINQVQDLMNIFINDTVRKTNNSELTVGEFFSFLFSKENSIWDENFSEICPLDMNNPLSHYWINSSHNTYLTGDQLSSESSTEAYVRCLRLGCRCIELDCWNGPEEPVIFHGRTMTSKIKFKDVVKAINEHAFITSEYPVVLSIEEHCDIKQQKMMAQILRDVFQDKLLTEPLEPEADDLPSPNQLKGKIIIKLVKEKGNMAVKRTFDSFKKIGNTYREKQIRKAKENRAVEKEGELCMWDSIDKRFYRHDCVLSENKLYYSEEKWEEDSPEIQEDSELHLSEPWFHGRLEGGRITAEKLLHDFCKGKNGKDGTFLVRESEKLIRIYSISLWWFYSSLRETEAEDYLLRIPRDGAFLIRQREEPDTFTLSIRVDGDVEHYHIHQHDSKYVLADAYEFGSLEDLVSCFRNQLFFGKTKLRYPVTPQLVERFCMMDLSTCDQYSEVAKDNPLGDRCKGVVDISKCTVENYNYKEVRSIPDNMIPKDENETAMEKPDCIVKYNRKALTRVYPCSGRVDSSNFDPCPSWKLGCQMVALNFQTADKFMQLNSALFSLNGGTGYVLKPEWMRDPTKKKPAKKIIIIRVLAARHLPNPDHIVSPFVLVELWPYTGNQADDCIFKTTFFKDNGLNPVWLGPMNPPKCFKVYEPDLAFLRFVVFEQDTFSDAKFLAQATFPIRGIRSGFRSVPLKNRFSENLELSSLLVHVQHLEAFTRRWYHRGNVSRWSDVFWRDEEGQKGTPG
;
A
#
# COMPACT_ATOMS: atom_id res chain seq x y z
N MET A 1 -48.91 0.86 4.89
CA MET A 1 -48.65 1.06 6.34
C MET A 1 -47.28 0.52 6.79
N VAL A 2 -46.76 -0.58 6.23
CA VAL A 2 -45.47 -1.18 6.65
C VAL A 2 -44.25 -0.26 6.41
N GLY A 3 -44.13 0.39 5.25
CA GLY A 3 -43.01 1.30 4.96
C GLY A 3 -43.00 2.64 5.73
N GLY A 4 -44.07 2.97 6.46
CA GLY A 4 -44.12 4.16 7.32
C GLY A 4 -43.47 3.93 8.69
N SER A 5 -43.55 2.70 9.21
CA SER A 5 -42.98 2.33 10.51
C SER A 5 -41.45 2.26 10.46
N GLU A 6 -40.88 1.62 9.45
CA GLU A 6 -39.41 1.50 9.28
C GLU A 6 -38.75 2.87 9.06
N ARG A 7 -39.38 3.76 8.30
CA ARG A 7 -38.86 5.13 8.11
C ARG A 7 -38.88 5.94 9.40
N HIS A 8 -39.91 5.74 10.23
CA HIS A 8 -40.02 6.42 11.52
C HIS A 8 -38.93 5.93 12.49
N GLU A 9 -38.71 4.61 12.55
CA GLU A 9 -37.67 4.00 13.38
C GLU A 9 -36.26 4.45 12.96
N ARG A 10 -35.94 4.42 11.66
CA ARG A 10 -34.66 4.95 11.15
C ARG A 10 -34.41 6.39 11.57
N ARG A 11 -35.44 7.23 11.48
CA ARG A 11 -35.36 8.63 11.88
C ARG A 11 -35.08 8.78 13.38
N GLN A 12 -35.75 8.02 14.24
CA GLN A 12 -35.50 8.05 15.68
C GLN A 12 -34.08 7.62 16.03
N ILE A 13 -33.54 6.61 15.34
CA ILE A 13 -32.15 6.16 15.53
C ILE A 13 -31.17 7.28 15.15
N ILE A 14 -31.35 7.90 13.98
CA ILE A 14 -30.47 9.00 13.54
C ILE A 14 -30.57 10.20 14.50
N GLU A 15 -31.77 10.58 14.94
CA GLU A 15 -31.98 11.64 15.94
C GLU A 15 -31.27 11.31 17.27
N HIS A 16 -31.25 10.03 17.69
CA HIS A 16 -30.51 9.59 18.87
C HIS A 16 -28.99 9.79 18.72
N LEU A 17 -28.41 9.39 17.58
CA LEU A 17 -26.98 9.60 17.29
C LEU A 17 -26.63 11.10 17.22
N GLN A 18 -27.55 11.92 16.73
CA GLN A 18 -27.40 13.38 16.66
C GLN A 18 -27.49 14.05 18.03
N MET A 19 -28.34 13.57 18.96
CA MET A 19 -28.37 14.07 20.34
C MET A 19 -27.09 13.71 21.10
N GLY A 20 -26.50 12.57 20.76
CA GLY A 20 -25.27 12.05 21.35
C GLY A 20 -25.51 11.15 22.57
N THR A 21 -24.55 10.27 22.83
CA THR A 21 -24.61 9.28 23.90
C THR A 21 -23.28 9.26 24.65
N GLU A 22 -23.34 9.29 25.98
CA GLU A 22 -22.13 9.12 26.80
C GLU A 22 -21.67 7.66 26.76
N MET A 23 -20.40 7.46 26.41
CA MET A 23 -19.78 6.14 26.32
C MET A 23 -18.39 6.14 26.94
N MET A 24 -17.93 4.96 27.33
CA MET A 24 -16.51 4.74 27.60
C MET A 24 -15.76 4.59 26.28
N VAL A 25 -14.81 5.48 26.03
CA VAL A 25 -13.99 5.49 24.81
C VAL A 25 -12.57 5.04 25.12
N TYR A 26 -12.09 4.02 24.41
CA TYR A 26 -10.76 3.44 24.62
C TYR A 26 -9.78 3.96 23.57
N LEU A 27 -9.05 5.03 23.91
CA LEU A 27 -7.97 5.62 23.12
C LEU A 27 -6.60 5.20 23.70
N GLN A 28 -5.61 6.11 23.74
CA GLN A 28 -4.37 5.90 24.51
C GLN A 28 -4.64 5.76 26.01
N ARG A 29 -5.74 6.33 26.48
CA ARG A 29 -6.35 6.15 27.80
C ARG A 29 -7.85 5.94 27.61
N PHE A 30 -8.51 5.32 28.57
CA PHE A 30 -9.97 5.26 28.57
C PHE A 30 -10.54 6.55 29.19
N GLU A 31 -11.51 7.14 28.53
CA GLU A 31 -12.16 8.39 28.97
C GLU A 31 -13.66 8.29 28.70
N ARG A 32 -14.47 8.84 29.60
CA ARG A 32 -15.92 8.96 29.42
C ARG A 32 -16.20 10.19 28.57
N LEU A 33 -16.78 10.01 27.39
CA LEU A 33 -17.03 11.09 26.43
C LEU A 33 -18.43 10.97 25.84
N THR A 34 -19.01 12.10 25.47
CA THR A 34 -20.20 12.14 24.62
C THR A 34 -19.79 11.86 23.18
N VAL A 35 -20.32 10.79 22.62
CA VAL A 35 -20.16 10.45 21.20
C VAL A 35 -21.38 11.01 20.48
N GLN A 36 -21.18 11.82 19.43
CA GLN A 36 -22.27 12.50 18.74
C GLN A 36 -22.03 12.50 17.23
N VAL A 37 -23.09 12.35 16.42
CA VAL A 37 -23.02 12.53 14.97
C VAL A 37 -23.38 13.98 14.60
N ILE A 38 -22.49 14.62 13.85
CA ILE A 38 -22.73 15.91 13.19
C ILE A 38 -23.30 15.60 11.80
N MET A 39 -24.63 15.64 11.68
CA MET A 39 -25.35 15.20 10.47
C MET A 39 -24.95 15.98 9.21
N GLU A 40 -24.74 17.28 9.35
CA GLU A 40 -24.47 18.16 8.20
C GLU A 40 -23.07 17.93 7.60
N SER A 41 -22.09 17.50 8.40
CA SER A 41 -20.76 17.11 7.91
C SER A 41 -20.55 15.60 7.82
N MET A 42 -21.52 14.79 8.24
CA MET A 42 -21.44 13.32 8.34
C MET A 42 -20.21 12.84 9.12
N GLN A 43 -20.00 13.42 10.30
CA GLN A 43 -18.85 13.12 11.16
C GLN A 43 -19.28 12.64 12.55
N VAL A 44 -18.50 11.75 13.16
CA VAL A 44 -18.62 11.37 14.58
C VAL A 44 -17.66 12.21 15.40
N ALA A 45 -18.19 13.03 16.31
CA ALA A 45 -17.43 13.82 17.26
C ALA A 45 -17.39 13.16 18.64
N LEU A 46 -16.22 13.22 19.28
CA LEU A 46 -16.00 12.82 20.66
C LEU A 46 -15.84 14.09 21.50
N ILE A 47 -16.75 14.32 22.44
CA ILE A 47 -16.90 15.60 23.12
C ILE A 47 -16.77 15.39 24.63
N ARG A 48 -16.03 16.26 25.30
CA ARG A 48 -15.94 16.33 26.77
C ARG A 48 -17.13 17.05 27.37
N SER A 49 -17.32 16.90 28.68
CA SER A 49 -18.34 17.62 29.43
C SER A 49 -18.20 19.15 29.43
N ASP A 50 -17.06 19.69 28.99
CA ASP A 50 -16.81 21.13 28.81
C ASP A 50 -16.91 21.60 27.35
N ASP A 51 -17.62 20.83 26.51
CA ASP A 51 -17.87 21.09 25.08
C ASP A 51 -16.61 21.17 24.19
N ARG A 52 -15.46 20.71 24.71
CA ARG A 52 -14.25 20.54 23.91
C ARG A 52 -14.31 19.25 23.11
N ILE A 53 -14.13 19.38 21.80
CA ILE A 53 -14.02 18.25 20.88
C ILE A 53 -12.64 17.64 21.04
N VAL A 54 -12.59 16.37 21.45
CA VAL A 54 -11.36 15.58 21.58
C VAL A 54 -10.91 15.08 20.22
N ARG A 55 -11.86 14.63 19.41
CA ARG A 55 -11.59 14.04 18.10
C ARG A 55 -12.84 14.05 17.23
N VAL A 56 -12.65 14.19 15.93
CA VAL A 56 -13.68 14.01 14.91
C VAL A 56 -13.24 12.90 13.97
N LEU A 57 -14.17 12.03 13.58
CA LEU A 57 -13.95 10.97 12.59
C LEU A 57 -14.94 11.15 11.45
N ASP A 58 -14.45 11.07 10.22
CA ASP A 58 -15.28 11.13 9.02
C ASP A 58 -15.91 9.76 8.75
N ILE A 59 -17.25 9.71 8.65
CA ILE A 59 -17.97 8.46 8.39
C ILE A 59 -17.61 7.92 6.99
N PHE A 60 -17.18 8.78 6.05
CA PHE A 60 -16.66 8.35 4.75
C PHE A 60 -15.46 7.38 4.88
N GLU A 61 -14.66 7.51 5.94
CA GLU A 61 -13.52 6.62 6.19
C GLU A 61 -13.92 5.28 6.83
N PHE A 62 -15.16 5.11 7.28
CA PHE A 62 -15.58 3.91 8.01
C PHE A 62 -15.65 2.71 7.06
N LYS A 63 -15.02 1.61 7.47
CA LYS A 63 -15.00 0.35 6.72
C LYS A 63 -15.87 -0.71 7.37
N GLU A 64 -15.94 -0.71 8.70
CA GLU A 64 -16.71 -1.67 9.47
C GLU A 64 -17.04 -1.12 10.85
N VAL A 65 -18.24 -1.41 11.35
CA VAL A 65 -18.57 -1.27 12.77
C VAL A 65 -18.88 -2.67 13.30
N ARG A 66 -18.05 -3.14 14.23
CA ARG A 66 -18.10 -4.52 14.74
C ARG A 66 -18.59 -4.54 16.17
N GLN A 67 -19.68 -5.27 16.43
CA GLN A 67 -20.15 -5.58 17.78
C GLN A 67 -19.33 -6.71 18.39
N TRP A 68 -19.06 -6.63 19.68
CA TRP A 68 -18.42 -7.71 20.44
C TRP A 68 -19.44 -8.43 21.30
N GLU A 69 -19.45 -9.77 21.21
CA GLU A 69 -20.36 -10.63 21.97
C GLU A 69 -20.04 -10.63 23.47
N THR A 70 -18.75 -10.53 23.82
CA THR A 70 -18.31 -10.46 25.20
C THR A 70 -17.30 -9.35 25.42
N PHE A 71 -17.30 -8.75 26.62
CA PHE A 71 -16.29 -7.78 27.02
C PHE A 71 -14.87 -8.38 27.00
N LYS A 72 -14.74 -9.69 27.23
CA LYS A 72 -13.44 -10.38 27.19
C LYS A 72 -12.87 -10.43 25.77
N ASP A 73 -13.71 -10.67 24.77
CA ASP A 73 -13.27 -10.65 23.36
C ASP A 73 -12.89 -9.23 22.94
N PHE A 74 -13.67 -8.22 23.37
CA PHE A 74 -13.34 -6.81 23.19
C PHE A 74 -11.99 -6.43 23.83
N GLN A 75 -11.76 -6.85 25.08
CA GLN A 75 -10.49 -6.64 25.78
C GLN A 75 -9.35 -7.33 25.03
N ARG A 76 -9.51 -8.60 24.68
CA ARG A 76 -8.50 -9.40 23.97
C ARG A 76 -8.11 -8.75 22.64
N PHE A 77 -9.09 -8.31 21.86
CA PHE A 77 -8.84 -7.55 20.62
C PHE A 77 -7.98 -6.31 20.89
N ASN A 78 -8.32 -5.51 21.90
CA ASN A 78 -7.56 -4.30 22.20
C ASN A 78 -6.16 -4.62 22.75
N GLU A 79 -5.98 -5.65 23.58
CA GLU A 79 -4.67 -6.10 24.08
C GLU A 79 -3.72 -6.56 22.97
N CYS A 80 -4.28 -7.19 21.92
CA CYS A 80 -3.53 -7.58 20.72
C CYS A 80 -3.00 -6.37 19.94
N ARG A 81 -3.49 -5.14 20.19
CA ARG A 81 -3.00 -3.89 19.56
C ARG A 81 -1.78 -3.30 20.26
N GLY A 82 -1.23 -3.97 21.28
CA GLY A 82 0.07 -3.63 21.87
C GLY A 82 0.05 -3.33 23.37
N SER A 83 1.25 -3.16 23.94
CA SER A 83 1.49 -3.04 25.39
C SER A 83 0.76 -1.88 26.07
N ARG A 84 0.46 -0.80 25.34
CA ARG A 84 -0.34 0.34 25.86
C ARG A 84 -1.75 -0.09 26.24
N PHE A 85 -2.43 -0.84 25.37
CA PHE A 85 -3.76 -1.35 25.67
C PHE A 85 -3.74 -2.41 26.76
N ARG A 86 -2.70 -3.25 26.84
CA ARG A 86 -2.54 -4.18 27.97
C ARG A 86 -2.57 -3.45 29.32
N ARG A 87 -1.93 -2.27 29.44
CA ARG A 87 -1.98 -1.47 30.67
C ARG A 87 -3.38 -0.93 30.97
N ILE A 88 -4.13 -0.50 29.95
CA ILE A 88 -5.50 -0.01 30.09
C ILE A 88 -6.40 -1.06 30.75
N PHE A 89 -6.23 -2.33 30.37
CA PHE A 89 -7.04 -3.44 30.86
C PHE A 89 -6.36 -4.27 31.97
N TYR A 90 -5.18 -3.85 32.48
CA TYR A 90 -4.39 -4.60 33.47
C TYR A 90 -5.07 -4.70 34.85
N GLN A 91 -6.19 -4.00 35.08
CA GLN A 91 -7.02 -4.17 36.27
C GLN A 91 -8.52 -4.12 35.94
N PRO A 92 -9.24 -5.25 36.02
CA PRO A 92 -10.66 -5.20 36.36
C PRO A 92 -11.11 -6.44 37.18
N GLU A 93 -10.77 -6.55 38.47
CA GLU A 93 -11.26 -7.66 39.31
C GLU A 93 -12.74 -7.51 39.75
N LYS A 94 -13.50 -6.53 39.25
CA LYS A 94 -14.87 -6.27 39.73
C LYS A 94 -16.00 -6.19 38.70
N GLU A 95 -15.74 -6.11 37.40
CA GLU A 95 -16.82 -6.21 36.41
C GLU A 95 -17.05 -7.70 36.07
N HIS A 96 -18.08 -8.27 36.68
CA HIS A 96 -18.50 -9.65 36.44
C HIS A 96 -18.79 -9.90 34.96
N GLN A 97 -18.59 -11.15 34.53
CA GLN A 97 -18.95 -11.75 33.24
C GLN A 97 -20.41 -11.49 32.82
N GLN A 98 -20.74 -10.27 32.41
CA GLN A 98 -21.98 -10.01 31.69
C GLN A 98 -21.68 -10.11 30.20
N ASN A 99 -22.29 -11.13 29.57
CA ASN A 99 -22.51 -11.18 28.13
C ASN A 99 -23.48 -10.05 27.74
N SER A 100 -23.04 -8.80 27.87
CA SER A 100 -23.80 -7.64 27.41
C SER A 100 -23.16 -7.15 26.12
N LYS A 101 -23.95 -7.09 25.05
CA LYS A 101 -23.56 -6.62 23.70
C LYS A 101 -23.38 -5.09 23.65
N THR A 102 -22.74 -4.54 24.68
CA THR A 102 -22.56 -3.10 24.94
C THR A 102 -21.29 -2.54 24.29
N CYS A 103 -20.38 -3.42 23.85
CA CYS A 103 -19.08 -3.04 23.31
C CYS A 103 -19.07 -3.20 21.80
N PHE A 104 -18.50 -2.20 21.12
CA PHE A 104 -18.31 -2.24 19.67
C PHE A 104 -17.05 -1.49 19.27
N THR A 105 -16.62 -1.67 18.02
CA THR A 105 -15.42 -1.03 17.48
C THR A 105 -15.69 -0.53 16.08
N ILE A 106 -15.35 0.74 15.85
CA ILE A 106 -15.40 1.37 14.53
C ILE A 106 -14.01 1.19 13.90
N PHE A 107 -13.94 0.53 12.76
CA PHE A 107 -12.75 0.39 11.93
C PHE A 107 -12.84 1.38 10.77
N TYR A 108 -11.82 2.22 10.61
CA TYR A 108 -11.81 3.31 9.64
C TYR A 108 -10.39 3.59 9.12
N GLY A 109 -10.33 4.37 8.05
CA GLY A 109 -9.10 4.77 7.36
C GLY A 109 -9.02 4.17 5.96
N SER A 110 -7.95 4.52 5.26
CA SER A 110 -7.79 4.24 3.82
C SER A 110 -6.59 3.35 3.49
N GLU A 111 -5.94 2.79 4.50
CA GLU A 111 -4.79 1.88 4.35
C GLU A 111 -5.21 0.40 4.46
N PHE A 112 -4.26 -0.51 4.28
CA PHE A 112 -4.47 -1.93 4.55
C PHE A 112 -4.70 -2.19 6.05
N ILE A 113 -3.82 -1.66 6.90
CA ILE A 113 -3.98 -1.69 8.36
C ILE A 113 -4.95 -0.57 8.76
N LEU A 114 -6.15 -0.95 9.19
CA LEU A 114 -7.17 0.03 9.58
C LEU A 114 -6.90 0.61 10.97
N LYS A 115 -7.26 1.88 11.14
CA LYS A 115 -7.39 2.49 12.47
C LYS A 115 -8.67 1.96 13.10
N SER A 116 -8.71 1.97 14.44
CA SER A 116 -9.91 1.54 15.16
C SER A 116 -10.17 2.35 16.41
N LEU A 117 -11.46 2.59 16.67
CA LEU A 117 -12.01 3.29 17.83
C LEU A 117 -12.94 2.34 18.59
N SER A 118 -12.51 1.98 19.80
CA SER A 118 -13.18 0.99 20.66
C SER A 118 -14.08 1.70 21.67
N LEU A 119 -15.35 1.29 21.76
CA LEU A 119 -16.41 1.96 22.51
C LEU A 119 -17.19 0.96 23.38
N LYS A 120 -17.61 1.40 24.57
CA LYS A 120 -18.55 0.67 25.45
C LYS A 120 -19.68 1.62 25.86
N ALA A 121 -20.90 1.30 25.46
CA ALA A 121 -22.11 1.98 25.89
C ALA A 121 -22.58 1.45 27.26
N ASP A 122 -23.47 2.18 27.93
CA ASP A 122 -24.04 1.76 29.21
C ASP A 122 -25.13 0.68 29.06
N SER A 123 -25.83 0.70 27.93
CA SER A 123 -26.92 -0.21 27.65
C SER A 123 -26.72 -0.93 26.31
N VAL A 124 -27.30 -2.12 26.18
CA VAL A 124 -27.31 -2.87 24.91
C VAL A 124 -28.12 -2.12 23.86
N GLU A 125 -29.21 -1.47 24.29
CA GLU A 125 -30.08 -0.68 23.40
C GLU A 125 -29.31 0.48 22.75
N ASP A 126 -28.50 1.21 23.50
CA ASP A 126 -27.67 2.29 22.93
C ASP A 126 -26.63 1.73 21.97
N ALA A 127 -25.93 0.64 22.34
CA ALA A 127 -24.97 0.00 21.45
C ALA A 127 -25.62 -0.46 20.13
N GLU A 128 -26.80 -1.06 20.17
CA GLU A 128 -27.56 -1.47 18.99
C GLU A 128 -28.00 -0.30 18.12
N LYS A 129 -28.52 0.79 18.72
CA LYS A 129 -28.85 2.02 17.99
C LYS A 129 -27.64 2.60 17.29
N TRP A 130 -26.48 2.63 17.94
CA TRP A 130 -25.23 3.11 17.34
C TRP A 130 -24.73 2.22 16.22
N LEU A 131 -24.77 0.90 16.38
CA LEU A 131 -24.41 -0.06 15.32
C LEU A 131 -25.27 0.12 14.07
N ILE A 132 -26.59 0.15 14.24
CA ILE A 132 -27.55 0.31 13.15
C ILE A 132 -27.44 1.71 12.55
N GLY A 133 -27.39 2.74 13.39
CA GLY A 133 -27.33 4.14 12.96
C GLY A 133 -26.08 4.45 12.15
N LEU A 134 -24.90 4.01 12.60
CA LEU A 134 -23.66 4.22 11.86
C LEU A 134 -23.65 3.49 10.52
N GLU A 135 -24.22 2.27 10.45
CA GLU A 135 -24.32 1.54 9.18
C GLU A 135 -25.32 2.20 8.21
N LEU A 136 -26.44 2.72 8.72
CA LEU A 136 -27.39 3.50 7.92
C LEU A 136 -26.72 4.75 7.32
N LEU A 137 -25.97 5.50 8.14
CA LEU A 137 -25.26 6.70 7.69
C LEU A 137 -24.13 6.36 6.71
N ARG A 138 -23.41 5.25 6.93
CA ARG A 138 -22.38 4.77 6.00
C ARG A 138 -22.99 4.45 4.64
N GLN A 139 -24.14 3.77 4.61
CA GLN A 139 -24.86 3.50 3.36
C GLN A 139 -25.38 4.78 2.71
N GLU A 140 -25.89 5.73 3.49
CA GLU A 140 -26.33 7.04 3.00
C GLU A 140 -25.20 7.80 2.30
N ILE A 141 -23.96 7.75 2.82
CA ILE A 141 -22.79 8.36 2.17
C ILE A 141 -22.43 7.67 0.84
N LEU A 142 -22.52 6.35 0.78
CA LEU A 142 -22.24 5.61 -0.45
C LEU A 142 -23.26 5.96 -1.55
N ASP A 143 -24.53 6.09 -1.16
CA ASP A 143 -25.66 6.41 -2.06
C ASP A 143 -25.81 7.92 -2.32
N ALA A 144 -25.15 8.78 -1.54
CA ALA A 144 -25.26 10.23 -1.63
C ALA A 144 -24.90 10.73 -3.04
N GLN A 145 -25.69 11.67 -3.55
CA GLN A 145 -25.40 12.31 -4.83
C GLN A 145 -24.23 13.29 -4.68
N THR A 146 -23.44 13.47 -5.74
CA THR A 146 -22.26 14.34 -5.71
C THR A 146 -22.50 15.74 -5.10
N PRO A 147 -23.62 16.46 -5.37
CA PRO A 147 -23.88 17.75 -4.72
C PRO A 147 -23.96 17.69 -3.18
N GLN A 148 -24.53 16.61 -2.62
CA GLN A 148 -24.61 16.43 -1.17
C GLN A 148 -23.23 16.17 -0.56
N ILE A 149 -22.37 15.43 -1.27
CA ILE A 149 -20.99 15.18 -0.87
C ILE A 149 -20.20 16.50 -0.88
N ILE A 150 -20.39 17.35 -1.90
CA ILE A 150 -19.78 18.69 -1.96
C ILE A 150 -20.23 19.54 -0.77
N GLU A 151 -21.53 19.55 -0.44
CA GLU A 151 -22.04 20.31 0.69
C GLU A 151 -21.41 19.85 2.02
N SER A 152 -21.41 18.53 2.26
CA SER A 152 -20.78 17.92 3.44
C SER A 152 -19.29 18.27 3.52
N TRP A 153 -18.55 18.12 2.43
CA TRP A 153 -17.13 18.48 2.36
C TRP A 153 -16.88 19.96 2.68
N LEU A 154 -17.71 20.87 2.16
CA LEU A 154 -17.59 22.30 2.46
C LEU A 154 -17.89 22.63 3.91
N ARG A 155 -18.82 21.91 4.55
CA ARG A 155 -19.06 22.05 6.00
C ARG A 155 -17.84 21.60 6.80
N LYS A 156 -17.22 20.49 6.42
CA LYS A 156 -15.95 20.04 7.02
C LYS A 156 -14.85 21.10 6.88
N GLN A 157 -14.73 21.73 5.71
CA GLN A 157 -13.77 22.81 5.46
C GLN A 157 -14.07 24.06 6.31
N MET A 158 -15.34 24.42 6.48
CA MET A 158 -15.73 25.56 7.31
C MET A 158 -15.42 25.30 8.79
N TYR A 159 -15.75 24.11 9.31
CA TYR A 159 -15.52 23.75 10.70
C TYR A 159 -14.04 23.57 11.06
N SER A 160 -13.17 23.29 10.09
CA SER A 160 -11.73 23.18 10.36
C SER A 160 -11.10 24.52 10.72
N VAL A 161 -11.70 25.64 10.32
CA VAL A 161 -11.17 26.99 10.56
C VAL A 161 -12.07 27.88 11.41
N ASP A 162 -13.37 27.57 11.58
CA ASP A 162 -14.28 28.32 12.45
C ASP A 162 -14.00 28.03 13.93
N GLN A 163 -13.02 28.74 14.48
CA GLN A 163 -12.63 28.63 15.89
C GLN A 163 -13.72 29.16 16.83
N THR A 164 -14.65 29.98 16.32
CA THR A 164 -15.66 30.67 17.11
C THR A 164 -16.98 29.91 17.20
N LYS A 165 -17.12 28.81 16.45
CA LYS A 165 -18.37 28.04 16.30
C LYS A 165 -19.56 28.94 15.89
N LYS A 166 -19.29 30.01 15.13
CA LYS A 166 -20.33 30.96 14.67
C LYS A 166 -21.00 30.52 13.38
N ASN A 167 -20.54 29.43 12.78
CA ASN A 167 -21.00 28.92 11.49
C ASN A 167 -20.75 29.92 10.35
N SER A 168 -19.61 30.62 10.42
CA SER A 168 -19.20 31.65 9.46
C SER A 168 -17.68 31.71 9.31
N ILE A 169 -17.18 32.11 8.14
CA ILE A 169 -15.75 32.21 7.82
C ILE A 169 -15.34 33.66 7.62
N THR A 170 -14.39 34.14 8.42
CA THR A 170 -13.79 35.46 8.25
C THR A 170 -12.79 35.49 7.10
N LEU A 171 -12.45 36.67 6.58
CA LEU A 171 -11.39 36.83 5.56
C LEU A 171 -10.04 36.20 5.96
N LYS A 172 -9.68 36.26 7.25
CA LYS A 172 -8.43 35.68 7.77
C LYS A 172 -8.47 34.15 7.71
N GLU A 173 -9.58 33.57 8.16
CA GLU A 173 -9.81 32.12 8.13
C GLU A 173 -9.87 31.60 6.69
N LEU A 174 -10.53 32.32 5.77
CA LEU A 174 -10.58 31.94 4.36
C LEU A 174 -9.18 31.93 3.72
N LYS A 175 -8.35 32.94 4.02
CA LYS A 175 -6.96 33.00 3.54
C LYS A 175 -6.13 31.81 4.05
N SER A 176 -6.37 31.32 5.27
CA SER A 176 -5.72 30.11 5.79
C SER A 176 -6.33 28.81 5.24
N LEU A 177 -7.61 28.83 4.86
CA LEU A 177 -8.33 27.66 4.35
C LEU A 177 -7.96 27.34 2.90
N LEU A 178 -7.79 28.34 2.04
CA LEU A 178 -7.51 28.12 0.61
C LEU A 178 -6.27 27.23 0.34
N PRO A 179 -5.12 27.43 1.00
CA PRO A 179 -3.99 26.49 0.87
C PRO A 179 -4.31 25.07 1.33
N GLN A 180 -5.14 24.89 2.36
CA GLN A 180 -5.62 23.56 2.80
C GLN A 180 -6.54 22.91 1.76
N MET A 181 -7.32 23.72 1.04
CA MET A 181 -8.10 23.30 -0.13
C MET A 181 -7.24 23.08 -1.38
N ASN A 182 -5.90 23.16 -1.28
CA ASN A 182 -4.96 22.90 -2.36
C ASN A 182 -5.00 23.96 -3.50
N ILE A 183 -5.25 25.21 -3.15
CA ILE A 183 -5.18 26.34 -4.10
C ILE A 183 -4.45 27.54 -3.48
N SER A 184 -3.68 28.24 -4.32
CA SER A 184 -3.01 29.48 -3.91
C SER A 184 -4.04 30.56 -3.56
N ALA A 185 -3.88 31.18 -2.38
CA ALA A 185 -4.76 32.24 -1.94
C ALA A 185 -4.58 33.50 -2.83
N PRO A 186 -5.65 34.02 -3.46
CA PRO A 186 -5.59 35.28 -4.21
C PRO A 186 -5.22 36.47 -3.30
N GLY A 187 -4.80 37.57 -3.91
CA GLY A 187 -4.48 38.80 -3.18
C GLY A 187 -5.65 39.32 -2.32
N GLY A 188 -5.35 39.94 -1.18
CA GLY A 188 -6.36 40.36 -0.19
C GLY A 188 -7.50 41.21 -0.77
N ARG A 189 -7.17 42.16 -1.67
CA ARG A 189 -8.16 43.00 -2.36
C ARG A 189 -9.15 42.20 -3.20
N PHE A 190 -8.66 41.19 -3.94
CA PHE A 190 -9.53 40.33 -4.74
C PHE A 190 -10.54 39.59 -3.86
N LEU A 191 -10.10 39.09 -2.70
CA LEU A 191 -11.00 38.42 -1.76
C LEU A 191 -11.99 39.41 -1.14
N GLU A 192 -11.55 40.61 -0.74
CA GLU A 192 -12.44 41.67 -0.23
C GLU A 192 -13.53 42.04 -1.24
N ASP A 193 -13.17 42.23 -2.52
CA ASP A 193 -14.12 42.50 -3.60
C ASP A 193 -15.17 41.39 -3.72
N ARG A 194 -14.76 40.11 -3.60
CA ARG A 194 -15.68 38.96 -3.64
C ARG A 194 -16.61 38.90 -2.43
N PHE A 195 -16.14 39.28 -1.24
CA PHE A 195 -17.01 39.36 -0.06
C PHE A 195 -18.10 40.41 -0.26
N VAL A 196 -17.76 41.55 -0.86
CA VAL A 196 -18.72 42.61 -1.19
C VAL A 196 -19.75 42.12 -2.21
N GLU A 197 -19.32 41.47 -3.30
CA GLU A 197 -20.22 40.90 -4.31
C GLU A 197 -21.17 39.83 -3.75
N MET A 198 -20.77 39.16 -2.67
CA MET A 198 -21.57 38.13 -1.98
C MET A 198 -22.43 38.69 -0.85
N GLU A 199 -22.46 40.02 -0.69
CA GLU A 199 -23.22 40.71 0.36
C GLU A 199 -22.84 40.23 1.78
N ALA A 200 -21.56 39.92 1.99
CA ALA A 200 -21.02 39.46 3.27
C ALA A 200 -21.14 40.55 4.34
N LYS A 201 -21.64 40.19 5.52
CA LYS A 201 -21.72 41.12 6.68
C LYS A 201 -20.40 41.06 7.44
N ASP A 202 -19.86 42.22 7.80
CA ASP A 202 -18.63 42.36 8.60
C ASP A 202 -17.43 41.55 8.08
N TYR A 203 -17.32 41.36 6.76
CA TYR A 203 -16.32 40.51 6.12
C TYR A 203 -16.30 39.06 6.65
N SER A 204 -17.49 38.52 6.94
CA SER A 204 -17.70 37.12 7.28
C SER A 204 -18.71 36.49 6.31
N LEU A 205 -18.35 35.32 5.76
CA LEU A 205 -19.22 34.53 4.90
C LEU A 205 -19.98 33.51 5.75
N ASP A 206 -21.30 33.50 5.67
CA ASP A 206 -22.05 32.33 6.13
C ASP A 206 -21.84 31.14 5.17
N PHE A 207 -22.42 29.98 5.51
CA PHE A 207 -22.28 28.77 4.71
C PHE A 207 -22.78 28.94 3.26
N GLN A 208 -23.91 29.62 3.04
CA GLN A 208 -24.48 29.80 1.70
C GLN A 208 -23.58 30.69 0.84
N GLN A 209 -23.04 31.75 1.42
CA GLN A 209 -22.08 32.64 0.79
C GLN A 209 -20.76 31.93 0.49
N PHE A 210 -20.25 31.12 1.43
CA PHE A 210 -19.05 30.30 1.21
C PHE A 210 -19.25 29.26 0.11
N HIS A 211 -20.41 28.59 0.06
CA HIS A 211 -20.76 27.66 -1.02
C HIS A 211 -20.79 28.36 -2.39
N LYS A 212 -21.33 29.58 -2.46
CA LYS A 212 -21.33 30.39 -3.69
C LYS A 212 -19.90 30.80 -4.10
N PHE A 213 -19.06 31.15 -3.13
CA PHE A 213 -17.63 31.44 -3.34
C PHE A 213 -16.86 30.24 -3.88
N TYR A 214 -17.06 29.06 -3.29
CA TYR A 214 -16.47 27.81 -3.77
C TYR A 214 -16.85 27.52 -5.23
N ASN A 215 -18.14 27.64 -5.56
CA ASN A 215 -18.61 27.44 -6.94
C ASN A 215 -17.89 28.40 -7.90
N TYR A 216 -17.83 29.69 -7.57
CA TYR A 216 -17.09 30.66 -8.36
C TYR A 216 -15.62 30.22 -8.58
N LEU A 217 -14.90 29.85 -7.51
CA LEU A 217 -13.50 29.40 -7.61
C LEU A 217 -13.34 28.20 -8.54
N ILE A 218 -14.19 27.18 -8.39
CA ILE A 218 -14.14 25.95 -9.18
C ILE A 218 -14.37 26.25 -10.67
N PHE A 219 -15.31 27.14 -10.99
CA PHE A 219 -15.69 27.41 -12.38
C PHE A 219 -14.75 28.37 -13.12
N GLU A 220 -14.17 29.38 -12.46
CA GLU A 220 -13.35 30.39 -13.13
C GLU A 220 -12.20 29.82 -13.96
N ASN A 221 -11.41 28.89 -13.39
CA ASN A 221 -10.27 28.29 -14.09
C ASN A 221 -10.69 27.30 -15.18
N GLN A 222 -11.92 26.75 -15.10
CA GLN A 222 -12.41 25.70 -15.99
C GLN A 222 -13.23 26.23 -17.19
N LYS A 223 -13.52 27.55 -17.26
CA LYS A 223 -14.25 28.25 -18.35
C LYS A 223 -13.51 28.32 -19.70
N MET A 224 -12.46 27.53 -19.93
CA MET A 224 -11.48 27.75 -21.00
C MET A 224 -11.79 27.05 -22.34
N GLU A 225 -12.82 26.19 -22.40
CA GLU A 225 -13.28 25.60 -23.67
C GLU A 225 -14.23 26.55 -24.42
N ALA A 226 -13.97 26.78 -25.71
CA ALA A 226 -14.76 27.73 -26.52
C ALA A 226 -16.24 27.32 -26.65
N TRP A 227 -16.53 26.01 -26.63
CA TRP A 227 -17.90 25.47 -26.66
C TRP A 227 -18.66 25.70 -25.35
N ALA A 228 -17.97 25.72 -24.21
CA ALA A 228 -18.58 25.93 -22.89
C ALA A 228 -19.08 27.36 -22.67
N LYS A 229 -18.64 28.30 -23.52
CA LYS A 229 -19.14 29.69 -23.57
C LYS A 229 -20.42 29.80 -24.41
N ASN A 230 -20.74 28.78 -25.21
CA ASN A 230 -21.91 28.75 -26.06
C ASN A 230 -23.01 27.93 -25.39
N ILE A 231 -23.96 28.63 -24.77
CA ILE A 231 -25.10 28.04 -24.06
C ILE A 231 -25.87 27.05 -24.94
N ASN A 232 -26.01 27.32 -26.24
CA ASN A 232 -26.72 26.43 -27.16
C ASN A 232 -25.95 25.11 -27.38
N GLN A 233 -24.62 25.14 -27.49
CA GLN A 233 -23.81 23.92 -27.62
C GLN A 233 -23.77 23.12 -26.31
N VAL A 234 -23.74 23.80 -25.16
CA VAL A 234 -23.85 23.16 -23.85
C VAL A 234 -25.21 22.50 -23.71
N GLN A 235 -26.29 23.17 -24.12
CA GLN A 235 -27.66 22.61 -24.16
C GLN A 235 -27.77 21.43 -25.14
N ASP A 236 -27.17 21.50 -26.33
CA ASP A 236 -27.16 20.39 -27.29
C ASP A 236 -26.41 19.18 -26.73
N LEU A 237 -25.23 19.37 -26.11
CA LEU A 237 -24.49 18.32 -25.42
C LEU A 237 -25.30 17.75 -24.24
N MET A 238 -25.92 18.59 -23.43
CA MET A 238 -26.82 18.17 -22.35
C MET A 238 -27.98 17.32 -22.90
N ASN A 239 -28.61 17.72 -24.00
CA ASN A 239 -29.71 16.99 -24.64
C ASN A 239 -29.27 15.66 -25.26
N ILE A 240 -28.07 15.59 -25.83
CA ILE A 240 -27.45 14.34 -26.32
C ILE A 240 -27.20 13.37 -25.15
N PHE A 241 -26.81 13.89 -23.98
CA PHE A 241 -26.57 13.10 -22.76
C PHE A 241 -27.84 12.71 -21.98
N ILE A 242 -28.89 13.54 -22.01
CA ILE A 242 -30.17 13.32 -21.32
C ILE A 242 -31.11 12.37 -22.09
N ASN A 243 -30.68 11.81 -23.23
CA ASN A 243 -31.49 10.90 -24.05
C ASN A 243 -31.60 9.47 -23.44
N ASP A 244 -31.74 9.39 -22.12
CA ASP A 244 -32.33 8.25 -21.42
C ASP A 244 -33.84 8.51 -21.29
N THR A 245 -34.61 7.61 -21.89
CA THR A 245 -36.07 7.69 -22.16
C THR A 245 -36.98 7.93 -20.95
N VAL A 246 -36.44 8.00 -19.73
CA VAL A 246 -37.20 8.10 -18.47
C VAL A 246 -37.44 9.56 -18.01
N ARG A 247 -36.66 10.56 -18.49
CA ARG A 247 -36.78 11.97 -18.04
C ARG A 247 -37.64 12.88 -18.93
N LYS A 248 -38.57 12.31 -19.70
CA LYS A 248 -39.59 13.08 -20.46
C LYS A 248 -40.69 13.72 -19.60
N THR A 249 -40.44 13.98 -18.32
CA THR A 249 -41.40 14.61 -17.42
C THR A 249 -40.79 15.86 -16.77
N ASN A 250 -41.27 17.02 -17.25
CA ASN A 250 -41.17 18.37 -16.70
C ASN A 250 -39.78 19.06 -16.68
N ASN A 251 -39.57 19.95 -17.66
CA ASN A 251 -38.72 21.17 -17.67
C ASN A 251 -37.69 21.31 -16.53
N SER A 252 -36.67 20.46 -16.50
CA SER A 252 -35.53 20.61 -15.59
C SER A 252 -34.31 21.03 -16.41
N GLU A 253 -34.05 22.33 -16.49
CA GLU A 253 -32.84 22.88 -17.13
C GLU A 253 -31.69 22.88 -16.12
N LEU A 254 -30.51 22.33 -16.47
CA LEU A 254 -29.29 22.52 -15.66
C LEU A 254 -28.65 23.86 -16.02
N THR A 255 -28.17 24.59 -15.01
CA THR A 255 -27.25 25.70 -15.23
C THR A 255 -25.91 25.18 -15.75
N VAL A 256 -25.13 26.05 -16.39
CA VAL A 256 -23.77 25.71 -16.87
C VAL A 256 -22.90 25.18 -15.71
N GLY A 257 -22.99 25.80 -14.53
CA GLY A 257 -22.26 25.35 -13.35
C GLY A 257 -22.64 23.94 -12.90
N GLU A 258 -23.94 23.64 -12.84
CA GLU A 258 -24.43 22.30 -12.49
C GLU A 258 -24.01 21.24 -13.51
N PHE A 259 -24.04 21.56 -14.81
CA PHE A 259 -23.54 20.66 -15.86
C PHE A 259 -22.04 20.38 -15.71
N PHE A 260 -21.22 21.40 -15.44
CA PHE A 260 -19.80 21.18 -15.17
C PHE A 260 -19.56 20.34 -13.91
N SER A 261 -20.35 20.54 -12.85
CA SER A 261 -20.26 19.70 -11.66
C SER A 261 -20.65 18.25 -11.96
N PHE A 262 -21.65 18.01 -12.81
CA PHE A 262 -22.00 16.68 -13.30
C PHE A 262 -20.84 16.03 -14.10
N LEU A 263 -20.12 16.79 -14.92
CA LEU A 263 -19.02 16.22 -15.73
C LEU A 263 -17.92 15.56 -14.89
N PHE A 264 -17.63 16.10 -13.70
CA PHE A 264 -16.66 15.55 -12.73
C PHE A 264 -17.29 14.58 -11.72
N SER A 265 -18.62 14.43 -11.73
CA SER A 265 -19.34 13.68 -10.72
C SER A 265 -19.17 12.17 -10.90
N LYS A 266 -19.34 11.39 -9.83
CA LYS A 266 -19.27 9.91 -9.90
C LYS A 266 -20.34 9.33 -10.83
N GLU A 267 -21.47 10.01 -10.96
CA GLU A 267 -22.57 9.63 -11.85
C GLU A 267 -22.19 9.71 -13.35
N ASN A 268 -21.18 10.51 -13.70
CA ASN A 268 -20.57 10.55 -15.03
C ASN A 268 -19.25 9.76 -15.12
N SER A 269 -19.05 8.77 -14.25
CA SER A 269 -17.84 7.94 -14.24
C SER A 269 -17.53 7.33 -15.61
N ILE A 270 -16.24 7.24 -15.92
CA ILE A 270 -15.66 6.51 -17.04
C ILE A 270 -16.00 5.02 -16.97
N TRP A 271 -16.24 4.50 -15.77
CA TRP A 271 -16.61 3.12 -15.51
C TRP A 271 -18.09 2.88 -15.80
N ASP A 272 -18.38 1.78 -16.49
CA ASP A 272 -19.73 1.25 -16.65
C ASP A 272 -20.09 0.36 -15.46
N GLU A 273 -20.96 0.86 -14.58
CA GLU A 273 -21.41 0.17 -13.37
C GLU A 273 -22.12 -1.16 -13.65
N ASN A 274 -22.57 -1.44 -14.88
CA ASN A 274 -23.09 -2.77 -15.24
C ASN A 274 -22.04 -3.87 -15.02
N PHE A 275 -20.75 -3.55 -15.12
CA PHE A 275 -19.67 -4.48 -14.82
C PHE A 275 -19.38 -4.63 -13.32
N SER A 276 -19.91 -3.72 -12.50
CA SER A 276 -19.93 -3.83 -11.04
C SER A 276 -21.09 -4.71 -10.55
N GLU A 277 -22.01 -5.14 -11.42
CA GLU A 277 -23.08 -6.07 -11.03
C GLU A 277 -22.63 -7.52 -11.16
N ILE A 278 -23.19 -8.40 -10.32
CA ILE A 278 -22.95 -9.84 -10.42
C ILE A 278 -23.78 -10.39 -11.58
N CYS A 279 -23.15 -11.13 -12.50
CA CYS A 279 -23.87 -11.91 -13.50
C CYS A 279 -24.06 -13.36 -12.99
N PRO A 280 -25.26 -13.77 -12.51
CA PRO A 280 -25.42 -15.08 -11.88
C PRO A 280 -25.19 -16.26 -12.83
N LEU A 281 -25.43 -16.05 -14.13
CA LEU A 281 -25.22 -17.05 -15.18
C LEU A 281 -23.73 -17.35 -15.36
N ASP A 282 -22.87 -16.34 -15.21
CA ASP A 282 -21.43 -16.47 -15.36
C ASP A 282 -20.79 -17.29 -14.23
N MET A 283 -21.50 -17.54 -13.13
CA MET A 283 -21.00 -18.23 -11.93
C MET A 283 -21.24 -19.76 -11.91
N ASN A 284 -21.68 -20.32 -13.06
CA ASN A 284 -21.97 -21.75 -13.24
C ASN A 284 -20.90 -22.53 -14.03
N ASN A 285 -19.80 -21.90 -14.45
CA ASN A 285 -18.70 -22.61 -15.11
C ASN A 285 -17.84 -23.36 -14.06
N PRO A 286 -17.02 -24.35 -14.46
CA PRO A 286 -16.04 -24.97 -13.58
C PRO A 286 -15.10 -23.96 -12.92
N LEU A 287 -14.66 -24.19 -11.67
CA LEU A 287 -13.72 -23.30 -10.97
C LEU A 287 -12.45 -22.97 -11.76
N SER A 288 -11.97 -23.89 -12.59
CA SER A 288 -10.81 -23.66 -13.48
C SER A 288 -11.02 -22.52 -14.47
N HIS A 289 -12.26 -22.12 -14.74
CA HIS A 289 -12.61 -21.08 -15.71
C HIS A 289 -12.60 -19.66 -15.13
N TYR A 290 -12.25 -19.46 -13.86
CA TYR A 290 -12.22 -18.14 -13.23
C TYR A 290 -10.81 -17.70 -12.87
N TRP A 291 -10.57 -16.40 -12.92
CA TRP A 291 -9.54 -15.82 -12.06
C TRP A 291 -10.12 -15.66 -10.65
N ILE A 292 -9.29 -15.93 -9.65
CA ILE A 292 -9.67 -15.98 -8.24
C ILE A 292 -8.77 -15.02 -7.47
N ASN A 293 -9.38 -14.05 -6.79
CA ASN A 293 -8.65 -13.04 -6.04
C ASN A 293 -7.87 -13.70 -4.90
N SER A 294 -6.54 -13.58 -4.89
CA SER A 294 -5.66 -14.43 -4.10
C SER A 294 -4.60 -13.63 -3.35
N SER A 295 -4.41 -13.96 -2.07
CA SER A 295 -3.41 -13.36 -1.18
C SER A 295 -2.27 -14.34 -0.91
N HIS A 296 -1.07 -13.79 -0.79
CA HIS A 296 0.15 -14.47 -0.34
C HIS A 296 0.52 -14.01 1.07
N ASN A 297 0.93 -14.94 1.93
CA ASN A 297 1.28 -14.70 3.34
C ASN A 297 0.30 -13.75 4.03
N THR A 298 -1.00 -14.08 3.93
CA THR A 298 -2.14 -13.22 4.30
C THR A 298 -2.08 -12.68 5.73
N TYR A 299 -1.38 -13.38 6.62
CA TYR A 299 -1.20 -12.98 8.00
C TYR A 299 -0.31 -11.74 8.19
N LEU A 300 0.58 -11.42 7.24
CA LEU A 300 1.53 -10.31 7.38
C LEU A 300 0.91 -8.95 7.11
N THR A 301 1.28 -7.97 7.93
CA THR A 301 0.85 -6.57 7.76
C THR A 301 1.92 -5.69 7.11
N GLY A 302 3.13 -6.19 6.89
CA GLY A 302 4.25 -5.46 6.28
C GLY A 302 5.23 -6.36 5.53
N ASP A 303 6.53 -6.18 5.79
CA ASP A 303 7.62 -6.95 5.18
C ASP A 303 7.62 -8.44 5.60
N GLN A 304 8.38 -9.26 4.88
CA GLN A 304 8.45 -10.71 5.09
C GLN A 304 9.35 -11.13 6.26
N LEU A 305 10.07 -10.23 6.94
CA LEU A 305 11.12 -10.59 7.92
C LEU A 305 10.77 -10.27 9.36
N SER A 306 10.12 -9.14 9.60
CA SER A 306 9.98 -8.53 10.92
C SER A 306 8.60 -7.94 11.20
N SER A 307 7.75 -7.82 10.18
CA SER A 307 6.43 -7.23 10.36
C SER A 307 5.52 -8.05 11.27
N GLU A 308 4.45 -7.42 11.74
CA GLU A 308 3.47 -8.09 12.57
C GLU A 308 2.62 -9.07 11.75
N SER A 309 2.32 -10.22 12.35
CA SER A 309 1.23 -11.09 11.92
C SER A 309 -0.06 -10.69 12.63
N SER A 310 -1.17 -10.63 11.90
CA SER A 310 -2.47 -10.20 12.45
C SER A 310 -3.65 -11.00 11.94
N THR A 311 -4.62 -11.28 12.81
CA THR A 311 -5.93 -11.81 12.41
C THR A 311 -6.71 -10.81 11.56
N GLU A 312 -6.52 -9.50 11.77
CA GLU A 312 -7.20 -8.46 10.99
C GLU A 312 -6.69 -8.39 9.55
N ALA A 313 -5.47 -8.88 9.26
CA ALA A 313 -4.99 -8.98 7.88
C ALA A 313 -5.84 -9.97 7.06
N TYR A 314 -6.26 -11.09 7.66
CA TYR A 314 -7.23 -12.02 7.05
C TYR A 314 -8.59 -11.38 6.86
N VAL A 315 -9.11 -10.72 7.90
CA VAL A 315 -10.41 -10.03 7.82
C VAL A 315 -10.38 -9.00 6.69
N ARG A 316 -9.33 -8.16 6.64
CA ARG A 316 -9.18 -7.14 5.61
C ARG A 316 -9.12 -7.74 4.21
N CYS A 317 -8.35 -8.81 3.98
CA CYS A 317 -8.30 -9.48 2.69
C CYS A 317 -9.67 -10.03 2.27
N LEU A 318 -10.39 -10.69 3.17
CA LEU A 318 -11.73 -11.23 2.89
C LEU A 318 -12.73 -10.10 2.58
N ARG A 319 -12.69 -8.99 3.34
CA ARG A 319 -13.50 -7.78 3.10
C ARG A 319 -13.18 -7.11 1.76
N LEU A 320 -11.95 -7.21 1.28
CA LEU A 320 -11.53 -6.77 -0.06
C LEU A 320 -11.87 -7.78 -1.18
N GLY A 321 -12.70 -8.79 -0.88
CA GLY A 321 -13.16 -9.78 -1.85
C GLY A 321 -12.13 -10.86 -2.18
N CYS A 322 -11.04 -10.99 -1.40
CA CYS A 322 -10.06 -12.07 -1.58
C CYS A 322 -10.70 -13.43 -1.27
N ARG A 323 -10.48 -14.44 -2.11
CA ARG A 323 -11.10 -15.78 -2.05
C ARG A 323 -10.09 -16.91 -1.92
N CYS A 324 -8.78 -16.65 -2.05
CA CYS A 324 -7.73 -17.59 -1.70
C CYS A 324 -6.76 -16.94 -0.72
N ILE A 325 -6.67 -17.45 0.50
CA ILE A 325 -5.83 -16.91 1.59
C ILE A 325 -4.85 -17.97 2.09
N GLU A 326 -3.71 -17.53 2.63
CA GLU A 326 -2.58 -18.39 3.00
C GLU A 326 -2.36 -18.44 4.52
N LEU A 327 -2.08 -19.64 5.03
CA LEU A 327 -1.84 -19.91 6.45
C LEU A 327 -0.55 -20.74 6.60
N ASP A 328 0.51 -20.13 7.13
CA ASP A 328 1.78 -20.80 7.40
C ASP A 328 1.81 -21.32 8.83
N CYS A 329 1.52 -22.61 9.00
CA CYS A 329 1.25 -23.22 10.28
C CYS A 329 2.49 -23.88 10.86
N TRP A 330 2.85 -23.53 12.09
CA TRP A 330 4.03 -24.01 12.80
C TRP A 330 3.67 -24.48 14.21
N ASN A 331 4.52 -25.33 14.78
CA ASN A 331 4.37 -25.76 16.18
C ASN A 331 4.46 -24.57 17.13
N GLY A 332 3.43 -24.36 17.95
CA GLY A 332 3.48 -23.44 19.09
C GLY A 332 3.76 -24.16 20.41
N PRO A 333 3.92 -23.43 21.52
CA PRO A 333 4.19 -24.02 22.84
C PRO A 333 3.09 -24.96 23.34
N GLU A 334 1.82 -24.59 23.09
CA GLU A 334 0.63 -25.34 23.51
C GLU A 334 -0.29 -25.70 22.33
N GLU A 335 -0.49 -24.76 21.42
CA GLU A 335 -1.36 -24.89 20.23
C GLU A 335 -0.63 -24.38 18.97
N PRO A 336 -1.06 -24.78 17.77
CA PRO A 336 -0.46 -24.33 16.52
C PRO A 336 -0.50 -22.80 16.37
N VAL A 337 0.58 -22.24 15.82
CA VAL A 337 0.72 -20.81 15.53
C VAL A 337 0.89 -20.57 14.04
N ILE A 338 0.61 -19.34 13.60
CA ILE A 338 0.87 -18.86 12.25
C ILE A 338 1.86 -17.70 12.33
N PHE A 339 2.91 -17.80 11.51
CA PHE A 339 3.91 -16.77 11.25
C PHE A 339 4.80 -17.19 10.07
N HIS A 340 5.64 -16.30 9.57
CA HIS A 340 6.60 -16.65 8.53
C HIS A 340 7.79 -17.36 9.17
N GLY A 341 7.94 -18.66 8.89
CA GLY A 341 8.94 -19.49 9.56
C GLY A 341 10.37 -19.01 9.37
N ARG A 342 11.19 -19.15 10.43
CA ARG A 342 12.61 -18.74 10.44
C ARG A 342 12.79 -17.23 10.17
N THR A 343 11.84 -16.44 10.65
CA THR A 343 11.85 -14.96 10.64
C THR A 343 11.44 -14.42 12.00
N MET A 344 11.48 -13.09 12.16
CA MET A 344 11.11 -12.37 13.37
C MET A 344 9.67 -11.86 13.36
N THR A 345 8.89 -12.27 12.36
CA THR A 345 7.47 -11.91 12.29
C THR A 345 6.73 -12.39 13.54
N SER A 346 5.80 -11.57 14.03
CA SER A 346 5.07 -11.92 15.25
C SER A 346 4.20 -13.16 15.03
N LYS A 347 3.84 -13.86 16.11
CA LYS A 347 3.10 -15.14 16.05
C LYS A 347 1.66 -14.92 16.47
N ILE A 348 0.72 -15.45 15.69
CA ILE A 348 -0.72 -15.47 16.01
C ILE A 348 -1.21 -16.91 16.14
N LYS A 349 -2.24 -17.14 16.95
CA LYS A 349 -2.76 -18.50 17.18
C LYS A 349 -3.59 -18.96 15.99
N PHE A 350 -3.37 -20.20 15.55
CA PHE A 350 -4.13 -20.81 14.47
C PHE A 350 -5.64 -20.79 14.74
N LYS A 351 -6.05 -21.07 15.99
CA LYS A 351 -7.45 -21.08 16.41
C LYS A 351 -8.13 -19.71 16.24
N ASP A 352 -7.43 -18.61 16.53
CA ASP A 352 -8.00 -17.27 16.41
C ASP A 352 -8.14 -16.87 14.93
N VAL A 353 -7.17 -17.25 14.08
CA VAL A 353 -7.25 -17.06 12.63
C VAL A 353 -8.44 -17.83 12.04
N VAL A 354 -8.62 -19.11 12.38
CA VAL A 354 -9.75 -19.91 11.89
C VAL A 354 -11.10 -19.32 12.32
N LYS A 355 -11.21 -18.80 13.56
CA LYS A 355 -12.41 -18.10 14.02
C LYS A 355 -12.68 -16.82 13.23
N ALA A 356 -11.66 -15.97 13.03
CA ALA A 356 -11.78 -14.76 12.24
C ALA A 356 -12.22 -15.09 10.79
N ILE A 357 -11.64 -16.12 10.17
CA ILE A 357 -12.07 -16.59 8.84
C ILE A 357 -13.53 -17.04 8.87
N ASN A 358 -13.96 -17.80 9.88
CA ASN A 358 -15.33 -18.31 9.96
C ASN A 358 -16.38 -17.19 10.03
N GLU A 359 -16.06 -16.13 10.77
CA GLU A 359 -16.90 -14.96 10.96
C GLU A 359 -16.96 -14.10 9.69
N HIS A 360 -15.83 -13.94 8.99
CA HIS A 360 -15.70 -12.95 7.91
C HIS A 360 -15.67 -13.50 6.47
N ALA A 361 -15.53 -14.82 6.28
CA ALA A 361 -15.34 -15.43 4.97
C ALA A 361 -16.39 -15.01 3.94
N PHE A 362 -17.65 -14.90 4.34
CA PHE A 362 -18.78 -14.75 3.42
C PHE A 362 -19.52 -13.40 3.50
N ILE A 363 -18.96 -12.40 4.18
CA ILE A 363 -19.71 -11.15 4.39
C ILE A 363 -19.78 -10.29 3.12
N THR A 364 -18.71 -10.23 2.33
CA THR A 364 -18.65 -9.44 1.09
C THR A 364 -18.89 -10.28 -0.17
N SER A 365 -18.83 -11.60 -0.06
CA SER A 365 -19.03 -12.53 -1.17
C SER A 365 -19.44 -13.90 -0.65
N GLU A 366 -20.54 -14.45 -1.17
CA GLU A 366 -21.04 -15.79 -0.80
C GLU A 366 -20.23 -16.94 -1.41
N TYR A 367 -19.35 -16.64 -2.37
CA TYR A 367 -18.62 -17.63 -3.15
C TYR A 367 -17.46 -18.26 -2.35
N PRO A 368 -17.01 -19.48 -2.73
CA PRO A 368 -16.11 -20.28 -1.91
C PRO A 368 -14.80 -19.59 -1.58
N VAL A 369 -14.25 -19.93 -0.40
CA VAL A 369 -12.93 -19.48 0.07
C VAL A 369 -11.96 -20.66 0.10
N VAL A 370 -10.79 -20.51 -0.51
CA VAL A 370 -9.69 -21.49 -0.49
C VAL A 370 -8.68 -21.11 0.58
N LEU A 371 -8.36 -22.03 1.48
CA LEU A 371 -7.28 -21.91 2.46
C LEU A 371 -6.06 -22.66 1.95
N SER A 372 -5.04 -21.92 1.49
CA SER A 372 -3.73 -22.48 1.14
C SER A 372 -2.93 -22.65 2.42
N ILE A 373 -2.89 -23.86 2.97
CA ILE A 373 -2.18 -24.17 4.20
C ILE A 373 -0.77 -24.69 3.87
N GLU A 374 0.24 -23.97 4.35
CA GLU A 374 1.61 -24.46 4.43
C GLU A 374 1.84 -25.05 5.82
N GLU A 375 2.14 -26.35 5.89
CA GLU A 375 2.05 -27.11 7.14
C GLU A 375 3.43 -27.59 7.61
N HIS A 376 3.85 -27.12 8.80
CA HIS A 376 5.14 -27.41 9.44
C HIS A 376 4.97 -27.92 10.89
N CYS A 377 3.76 -28.29 11.29
CA CYS A 377 3.44 -28.79 12.61
C CYS A 377 3.82 -30.27 12.78
N ASP A 378 3.94 -30.72 14.03
CA ASP A 378 4.05 -32.13 14.35
C ASP A 378 2.68 -32.82 14.24
N ILE A 379 2.66 -34.15 14.28
CA ILE A 379 1.45 -34.97 14.19
C ILE A 379 0.39 -34.59 15.27
N LYS A 380 0.82 -34.20 16.47
CA LYS A 380 -0.09 -33.87 17.57
C LYS A 380 -0.80 -32.55 17.28
N GLN A 381 -0.05 -31.53 16.86
CA GLN A 381 -0.57 -30.22 16.51
C GLN A 381 -1.34 -30.25 15.19
N GLN A 382 -0.94 -31.06 14.20
CA GLN A 382 -1.73 -31.35 13.00
C GLN A 382 -3.13 -31.90 13.34
N LYS A 383 -3.21 -32.89 14.25
CA LYS A 383 -4.51 -33.41 14.73
C LYS A 383 -5.35 -32.31 15.39
N MET A 384 -4.71 -31.40 16.13
CA MET A 384 -5.36 -30.25 16.73
C MET A 384 -5.88 -29.28 15.67
N MET A 385 -5.10 -28.96 14.63
CA MET A 385 -5.52 -28.13 13.51
C MET A 385 -6.75 -28.71 12.81
N ALA A 386 -6.73 -30.02 12.49
CA ALA A 386 -7.86 -30.70 11.86
C ALA A 386 -9.13 -30.64 12.72
N GLN A 387 -8.97 -30.82 14.03
CA GLN A 387 -10.09 -30.71 14.98
C GLN A 387 -10.64 -29.28 15.02
N ILE A 388 -9.77 -28.27 15.12
CA ILE A 388 -10.15 -26.85 15.11
C ILE A 388 -10.90 -26.49 13.82
N LEU A 389 -10.38 -26.90 12.65
CA LEU A 389 -11.02 -26.63 11.36
C LEU A 389 -12.43 -27.22 11.30
N ARG A 390 -12.64 -28.45 11.77
CA ARG A 390 -13.96 -29.10 11.79
C ARG A 390 -14.91 -28.44 12.78
N ASP A 391 -14.44 -28.19 14.01
CA ASP A 391 -15.29 -27.66 15.08
C ASP A 391 -15.74 -26.22 14.80
N VAL A 392 -14.85 -25.42 14.20
CA VAL A 392 -15.11 -24.00 13.94
C VAL A 392 -15.87 -23.79 12.62
N PHE A 393 -15.46 -24.44 11.53
CA PHE A 393 -16.12 -24.23 10.23
C PHE A 393 -17.36 -25.10 10.02
N GLN A 394 -17.46 -26.24 10.70
CA GLN A 394 -18.65 -27.11 10.66
C GLN A 394 -19.09 -27.40 9.22
N ASP A 395 -20.34 -27.10 8.87
CA ASP A 395 -20.94 -27.33 7.56
C ASP A 395 -20.34 -26.45 6.44
N LYS A 396 -19.69 -25.33 6.79
CA LYS A 396 -18.95 -24.51 5.83
C LYS A 396 -17.73 -25.24 5.29
N LEU A 397 -17.12 -26.16 6.05
CA LEU A 397 -15.96 -26.92 5.58
C LEU A 397 -16.37 -27.95 4.53
N LEU A 398 -15.78 -27.87 3.33
CA LEU A 398 -15.98 -28.89 2.31
C LEU A 398 -15.23 -30.17 2.69
N THR A 399 -15.98 -31.18 3.14
CA THR A 399 -15.44 -32.45 3.65
C THR A 399 -15.72 -33.64 2.76
N GLU A 400 -16.46 -33.51 1.67
CA GLU A 400 -16.71 -34.56 0.68
C GLU A 400 -16.82 -33.94 -0.72
N PRO A 401 -16.46 -34.66 -1.80
CA PRO A 401 -16.73 -34.21 -3.17
C PRO A 401 -18.25 -34.08 -3.41
N LEU A 402 -18.68 -32.99 -4.06
CA LEU A 402 -20.09 -32.81 -4.41
C LEU A 402 -20.57 -33.87 -5.41
N GLU A 403 -19.76 -34.14 -6.44
CA GLU A 403 -20.04 -35.10 -7.51
C GLU A 403 -18.78 -35.95 -7.74
N PRO A 404 -18.67 -37.14 -7.15
CA PRO A 404 -17.44 -37.95 -7.22
C PRO A 404 -17.01 -38.35 -8.63
N GLU A 405 -17.99 -38.53 -9.53
CA GLU A 405 -17.84 -38.98 -10.92
C GLU A 405 -17.78 -37.84 -11.94
N ALA A 406 -17.82 -36.57 -11.52
CA ALA A 406 -17.73 -35.45 -12.45
C ALA A 406 -16.39 -35.46 -13.22
N ASP A 407 -16.37 -34.93 -14.45
CA ASP A 407 -15.14 -34.76 -15.24
C ASP A 407 -14.51 -33.36 -15.09
N ASP A 408 -15.20 -32.45 -14.39
CA ASP A 408 -14.83 -31.06 -14.21
C ASP A 408 -14.93 -30.64 -12.73
N LEU A 409 -14.20 -29.57 -12.36
CA LEU A 409 -14.34 -28.95 -11.05
C LEU A 409 -15.75 -28.36 -10.88
N PRO A 410 -16.32 -28.38 -9.66
CA PRO A 410 -17.58 -27.71 -9.38
C PRO A 410 -17.48 -26.21 -9.66
N SER A 411 -18.63 -25.59 -9.91
CA SER A 411 -18.74 -24.14 -10.12
C SER A 411 -18.72 -23.35 -8.80
N PRO A 412 -18.39 -22.05 -8.85
CA PRO A 412 -18.56 -21.16 -7.69
C PRO A 412 -19.98 -21.21 -7.10
N ASN A 413 -21.02 -21.29 -7.93
CA ASN A 413 -22.41 -21.39 -7.46
C ASN A 413 -22.67 -22.68 -6.67
N GLN A 414 -22.15 -23.83 -7.12
CA GLN A 414 -22.29 -25.11 -6.40
C GLN A 414 -21.57 -25.11 -5.04
N LEU A 415 -20.59 -24.21 -4.85
CA LEU A 415 -19.73 -24.14 -3.68
C LEU A 415 -19.98 -22.90 -2.80
N LYS A 416 -21.13 -22.23 -2.96
CA LYS A 416 -21.49 -21.10 -2.09
C LYS A 416 -21.43 -21.48 -0.61
N GLY A 417 -20.86 -20.57 0.19
CA GLY A 417 -20.69 -20.75 1.64
C GLY A 417 -19.68 -21.83 2.03
N LYS A 418 -18.90 -22.37 1.07
CA LYS A 418 -17.93 -23.43 1.35
C LYS A 418 -16.49 -22.91 1.49
N ILE A 419 -15.78 -23.51 2.45
CA ILE A 419 -14.36 -23.33 2.71
C ILE A 419 -13.63 -24.58 2.23
N ILE A 420 -12.67 -24.40 1.35
CA ILE A 420 -11.89 -25.45 0.69
C ILE A 420 -10.48 -25.43 1.27
N ILE A 421 -9.96 -26.59 1.66
CA ILE A 421 -8.59 -26.70 2.17
C ILE A 421 -7.66 -27.18 1.05
N LYS A 422 -6.62 -26.40 0.78
CA LYS A 422 -5.49 -26.79 -0.08
C LYS A 422 -4.26 -26.99 0.80
N LEU A 423 -3.86 -28.25 1.01
CA LEU A 423 -2.65 -28.61 1.73
C LEU A 423 -1.49 -28.80 0.76
N VAL A 424 -0.35 -28.19 1.05
CA VAL A 424 0.91 -28.52 0.36
C VAL A 424 1.57 -29.68 1.10
N LYS A 425 1.68 -30.85 0.45
CA LYS A 425 2.33 -32.03 1.02
C LYS A 425 3.76 -32.15 0.51
N GLU A 426 4.76 -31.93 1.38
CA GLU A 426 6.13 -32.34 1.07
C GLU A 426 6.25 -33.87 1.13
N LYS A 427 5.94 -34.57 0.03
CA LYS A 427 6.39 -35.96 -0.15
C LYS A 427 6.95 -36.20 -1.56
N GLY A 428 8.28 -36.34 -1.65
CA GLY A 428 8.87 -37.48 -2.36
C GLY A 428 9.08 -37.44 -3.89
N ASN A 429 9.12 -36.29 -4.56
CA ASN A 429 9.49 -36.26 -5.99
C ASN A 429 11.01 -36.38 -6.22
N MET A 430 11.56 -37.57 -5.94
CA MET A 430 12.95 -37.94 -6.27
C MET A 430 13.22 -37.94 -7.79
N ALA A 431 12.17 -38.00 -8.62
CA ALA A 431 12.29 -38.00 -10.08
C ALA A 431 12.60 -36.61 -10.66
N VAL A 432 12.11 -35.53 -10.05
CA VAL A 432 12.39 -34.14 -10.51
C VAL A 432 13.77 -33.66 -10.05
N LYS A 433 14.29 -34.26 -8.97
CA LYS A 433 15.62 -33.93 -8.43
C LYS A 433 16.77 -34.38 -9.35
N ARG A 434 16.61 -35.51 -10.07
CA ARG A 434 17.62 -36.02 -11.00
C ARG A 434 17.73 -35.23 -12.31
N THR A 435 16.69 -34.49 -12.70
CA THR A 435 16.71 -33.62 -13.89
C THR A 435 17.21 -32.20 -13.58
N PHE A 436 17.15 -31.77 -12.30
CA PHE A 436 17.59 -30.44 -11.86
C PHE A 436 19.11 -30.32 -11.67
N ASP A 437 19.81 -31.43 -11.42
CA ASP A 437 21.27 -31.43 -11.21
C ASP A 437 22.09 -31.25 -12.50
N SER A 438 21.47 -31.29 -13.69
CA SER A 438 22.19 -31.27 -14.98
C SER A 438 22.26 -29.91 -15.69
N PHE A 439 21.64 -28.84 -15.18
CA PHE A 439 21.45 -27.61 -16.00
C PHE A 439 21.88 -26.26 -15.39
N LYS A 440 22.67 -26.21 -14.30
CA LYS A 440 23.28 -24.96 -13.81
C LYS A 440 24.62 -24.64 -14.52
N LYS A 441 24.58 -24.20 -15.78
CA LYS A 441 25.67 -23.40 -16.38
C LYS A 441 25.11 -22.33 -17.32
N ILE A 442 25.08 -21.09 -16.83
CA ILE A 442 25.52 -19.82 -17.45
C ILE A 442 24.71 -18.65 -16.85
N GLY A 443 25.43 -17.59 -16.43
CA GLY A 443 24.89 -16.25 -16.15
C GLY A 443 24.84 -15.81 -14.68
N ASN A 444 25.55 -14.72 -14.37
CA ASN A 444 25.47 -13.84 -13.18
C ASN A 444 26.30 -14.16 -11.90
N THR A 445 26.58 -13.06 -11.18
CA THR A 445 27.82 -12.66 -10.49
C THR A 445 28.01 -13.26 -9.09
N TYR A 446 29.28 -13.26 -8.64
CA TYR A 446 29.83 -14.15 -7.60
C TYR A 446 29.30 -13.93 -6.16
N ARG A 447 28.62 -12.81 -5.87
CA ARG A 447 28.16 -12.44 -4.51
C ARG A 447 26.76 -12.95 -4.16
N GLU A 448 25.87 -13.09 -5.15
CA GLU A 448 24.53 -13.67 -5.00
C GLU A 448 24.54 -15.19 -4.76
N LYS A 449 25.67 -15.85 -5.09
CA LYS A 449 25.86 -17.30 -4.89
C LYS A 449 25.83 -17.74 -3.43
N GLN A 450 26.21 -16.89 -2.48
CA GLN A 450 26.45 -17.34 -1.10
C GLN A 450 25.17 -17.34 -0.25
N ILE A 451 24.30 -16.34 -0.41
CA ILE A 451 22.96 -16.32 0.23
C ILE A 451 22.07 -17.43 -0.37
N ARG A 452 22.19 -17.67 -1.69
CA ARG A 452 21.47 -18.74 -2.39
C ARG A 452 21.81 -20.14 -1.87
N LYS A 453 23.08 -20.38 -1.49
CA LYS A 453 23.52 -21.69 -0.96
C LYS A 453 23.06 -21.91 0.50
N ALA A 454 22.98 -20.84 1.29
CA ALA A 454 22.56 -20.90 2.70
C ALA A 454 21.04 -21.13 2.87
N LYS A 455 20.20 -20.58 1.98
CA LYS A 455 18.74 -20.80 2.02
C LYS A 455 18.29 -22.14 1.40
N GLU A 456 19.11 -22.77 0.55
CA GLU A 456 18.80 -24.07 -0.08
C GLU A 456 19.08 -25.28 0.86
N ASN A 457 19.94 -25.14 1.89
CA ASN A 457 20.22 -26.21 2.86
C ASN A 457 19.38 -26.04 4.13
N ARG A 458 18.50 -27.01 4.40
CA ARG A 458 17.43 -26.98 5.42
C ARG A 458 17.87 -27.01 6.90
N ALA A 459 19.10 -26.68 7.27
CA ALA A 459 19.61 -26.85 8.62
C ALA A 459 19.95 -25.50 9.31
N VAL A 460 18.94 -24.79 9.80
CA VAL A 460 19.14 -23.72 10.80
C VAL A 460 19.23 -24.39 12.18
N GLU A 461 20.31 -24.13 12.92
CA GLU A 461 20.64 -24.76 14.20
C GLU A 461 20.14 -23.94 15.40
N LYS A 462 20.21 -22.60 15.36
CA LYS A 462 19.70 -21.67 16.40
C LYS A 462 19.32 -20.31 15.80
N GLU A 463 18.35 -19.61 16.41
CA GLU A 463 17.97 -18.23 16.06
C GLU A 463 17.72 -17.38 17.31
N GLY A 464 17.96 -16.06 17.22
CA GLY A 464 17.72 -15.10 18.30
C GLY A 464 18.27 -13.71 18.01
N GLU A 465 17.87 -12.72 18.80
CA GLU A 465 18.46 -11.38 18.73
C GLU A 465 19.81 -11.38 19.44
N LEU A 466 20.86 -10.99 18.71
CA LEU A 466 22.16 -10.69 19.32
C LEU A 466 22.40 -9.20 19.23
N CYS A 467 22.69 -8.62 20.38
CA CYS A 467 23.35 -7.34 20.46
C CYS A 467 24.80 -7.55 19.99
N MET A 468 25.11 -7.17 18.76
CA MET A 468 26.48 -7.23 18.25
C MET A 468 27.17 -5.90 18.47
N TRP A 469 28.38 -5.98 19.00
CA TRP A 469 29.23 -4.82 19.20
C TRP A 469 29.70 -4.31 17.85
N ASP A 470 29.27 -3.11 17.49
CA ASP A 470 29.86 -2.39 16.38
C ASP A 470 31.24 -1.88 16.82
N SER A 471 32.28 -2.46 16.21
CA SER A 471 33.67 -2.16 16.53
C SER A 471 34.13 -0.75 16.13
N ILE A 472 33.31 -0.03 15.37
CA ILE A 472 33.51 1.34 14.88
C ILE A 472 32.81 2.31 15.83
N ASP A 473 31.51 2.13 16.06
CA ASP A 473 30.69 3.04 16.87
C ASP A 473 30.77 2.77 18.37
N LYS A 474 31.45 1.68 18.78
CA LYS A 474 31.57 1.23 20.17
C LYS A 474 30.20 1.16 20.87
N ARG A 475 29.20 0.65 20.15
CA ARG A 475 27.83 0.46 20.64
C ARG A 475 27.32 -0.92 20.25
N PHE A 476 26.38 -1.43 21.03
CA PHE A 476 25.70 -2.68 20.71
C PHE A 476 24.46 -2.39 19.89
N TYR A 477 24.40 -2.95 18.68
CA TYR A 477 23.23 -2.87 17.82
C TYR A 477 22.49 -4.20 17.86
N ARG A 478 21.16 -4.14 17.85
CA ARG A 478 20.33 -5.34 17.80
C ARG A 478 20.25 -5.81 16.37
N HIS A 479 20.65 -7.05 16.18
CA HIS A 479 20.55 -7.74 14.91
C HIS A 479 19.87 -9.08 15.12
N ASP A 480 19.02 -9.44 14.17
CA ASP A 480 18.39 -10.75 14.14
C ASP A 480 19.43 -11.73 13.65
N CYS A 481 19.77 -12.73 14.46
CA CYS A 481 20.85 -13.66 14.15
C CYS A 481 20.32 -15.08 13.96
N VAL A 482 20.89 -15.76 12.98
CA VAL A 482 20.54 -17.13 12.58
C VAL A 482 21.82 -17.93 12.46
N LEU A 483 21.99 -18.99 13.25
CA LEU A 483 23.11 -19.92 13.16
C LEU A 483 22.70 -21.12 12.28
N SER A 484 23.44 -21.40 11.21
CA SER A 484 23.21 -22.52 10.29
C SER A 484 24.54 -23.04 9.74
N GLU A 485 24.75 -24.37 9.76
CA GLU A 485 25.99 -25.02 9.30
C GLU A 485 27.26 -24.44 9.95
N ASN A 486 27.28 -24.26 11.27
CA ASN A 486 28.35 -23.56 12.00
C ASN A 486 28.65 -22.11 11.56
N LYS A 487 27.70 -21.43 10.90
CA LYS A 487 27.85 -20.03 10.48
C LYS A 487 26.72 -19.17 11.01
N LEU A 488 27.07 -18.01 11.58
CA LEU A 488 26.14 -17.02 12.09
C LEU A 488 25.82 -15.99 11.00
N TYR A 489 24.55 -15.86 10.65
CA TYR A 489 23.97 -14.90 9.72
C TYR A 489 23.21 -13.84 10.52
N TYR A 490 23.19 -12.57 10.09
CA TYR A 490 22.47 -11.53 10.83
C TYR A 490 21.88 -10.40 9.95
N SER A 491 20.79 -9.78 10.40
CA SER A 491 20.07 -8.69 9.70
C SER A 491 20.78 -7.32 9.82
N GLU A 492 20.34 -6.34 9.02
CA GLU A 492 20.70 -4.93 9.21
C GLU A 492 20.12 -4.39 10.53
N GLU A 493 20.69 -3.32 11.06
CA GLU A 493 20.35 -2.77 12.39
C GLU A 493 18.86 -2.41 12.54
N LYS A 494 18.24 -2.80 13.67
CA LYS A 494 16.91 -2.32 14.06
C LYS A 494 17.03 -0.98 14.83
N TRP A 495 16.36 0.07 14.34
CA TRP A 495 16.23 1.34 15.06
C TRP A 495 15.01 1.29 15.99
N GLU A 496 15.18 1.59 17.28
CA GLU A 496 14.05 1.94 18.17
C GLU A 496 13.84 3.46 18.11
N GLU A 497 12.71 3.91 17.57
CA GLU A 497 12.12 5.20 17.94
C GLU A 497 11.44 5.03 19.30
N ASP A 498 12.13 5.48 20.35
CA ASP A 498 11.65 5.86 21.69
C ASP A 498 12.65 5.39 22.75
N SER A 499 13.58 6.28 23.11
CA SER A 499 14.32 6.15 24.37
C SER A 499 13.46 6.75 25.49
N PRO A 500 13.18 6.04 26.60
CA PRO A 500 12.48 6.62 27.73
C PRO A 500 13.31 7.74 28.38
N GLU A 501 12.65 8.84 28.69
CA GLU A 501 13.18 9.98 29.44
C GLU A 501 13.86 9.50 30.74
N ILE A 502 15.11 9.91 30.95
CA ILE A 502 15.82 9.77 32.23
C ILE A 502 15.83 11.14 32.92
N GLN A 503 15.35 11.12 34.16
CA GLN A 503 15.18 12.22 35.11
C GLN A 503 16.51 12.88 35.53
N GLU A 504 16.49 14.19 35.79
CA GLU A 504 17.59 15.00 36.33
C GLU A 504 18.09 14.52 37.72
N ASP A 505 19.40 14.37 37.90
CA ASP A 505 20.28 15.31 38.64
C ASP A 505 21.49 14.59 39.30
N SER A 506 22.70 15.11 39.04
CA SER A 506 23.94 15.11 39.86
C SER A 506 25.19 15.24 38.96
N GLU A 507 26.01 16.27 39.21
CA GLU A 507 27.30 16.54 38.57
C GLU A 507 28.35 15.47 38.92
N LEU A 508 28.15 14.25 38.41
CA LEU A 508 29.02 13.08 38.58
C LEU A 508 30.36 13.21 37.84
N HIS A 509 30.50 14.17 36.92
CA HIS A 509 31.66 14.28 36.02
C HIS A 509 32.86 15.02 36.61
N LEU A 510 32.71 15.76 37.71
CA LEU A 510 33.79 16.55 38.31
C LEU A 510 34.93 15.69 38.89
N SER A 511 34.64 14.43 39.24
CA SER A 511 35.63 13.45 39.71
C SER A 511 36.22 12.59 38.59
N GLU A 512 35.77 12.76 37.35
CA GLU A 512 36.12 11.86 36.27
C GLU A 512 37.43 12.26 35.58
N PRO A 513 38.33 11.31 35.30
CA PRO A 513 39.67 11.59 34.77
C PRO A 513 39.66 12.14 33.34
N TRP A 514 38.53 12.05 32.62
CA TRP A 514 38.34 12.59 31.28
C TRP A 514 37.81 14.04 31.28
N PHE A 515 37.49 14.60 32.45
CA PHE A 515 37.03 15.98 32.61
C PHE A 515 38.17 16.87 33.09
N HIS A 516 38.57 17.84 32.27
CA HIS A 516 39.76 18.67 32.50
C HIS A 516 39.42 20.11 32.89
N GLY A 517 38.15 20.40 33.20
CA GLY A 517 37.69 21.74 33.59
C GLY A 517 38.04 22.81 32.56
N ARG A 518 38.35 24.02 33.04
CA ARG A 518 38.79 25.14 32.20
C ARG A 518 40.29 25.06 31.92
N LEU A 519 40.65 24.87 30.66
CA LEU A 519 42.05 24.79 30.22
C LEU A 519 42.57 26.16 29.76
N GLU A 520 43.72 26.58 30.29
CA GLU A 520 44.40 27.82 29.88
C GLU A 520 44.93 27.67 28.44
N GLY A 521 44.45 28.51 27.51
CA GLY A 521 44.72 28.38 26.06
C GLY A 521 43.75 27.45 25.30
N GLY A 522 42.71 26.94 25.96
CA GLY A 522 41.51 26.40 25.31
C GLY A 522 41.75 25.17 24.45
N ARG A 523 41.27 25.24 23.19
CA ARG A 523 41.34 24.13 22.22
C ARG A 523 42.78 23.69 21.95
N ILE A 524 43.70 24.65 21.82
CA ILE A 524 45.09 24.38 21.44
C ILE A 524 45.78 23.55 22.54
N THR A 525 45.52 23.89 23.80
CA THR A 525 46.04 23.14 24.96
C THR A 525 45.41 21.74 25.04
N ALA A 526 44.12 21.59 24.72
CA ALA A 526 43.44 20.30 24.67
C ALA A 526 44.00 19.35 23.60
N GLU A 527 44.28 19.87 22.40
CA GLU A 527 44.85 19.09 21.30
C GLU A 527 46.28 18.64 21.63
N LYS A 528 47.07 19.51 22.26
CA LYS A 528 48.44 19.18 22.69
C LYS A 528 48.45 18.11 23.78
N LEU A 529 47.55 18.21 24.76
CA LEU A 529 47.39 17.19 25.82
C LEU A 529 46.97 15.83 25.25
N LEU A 530 46.02 15.79 24.33
CA LEU A 530 45.59 14.55 23.66
C LEU A 530 46.72 13.94 22.84
N HIS A 531 47.46 14.77 22.10
CA HIS A 531 48.59 14.34 21.29
C HIS A 531 49.74 13.78 22.14
N ASP A 532 50.11 14.45 23.22
CA ASP A 532 51.20 14.03 24.11
C ASP A 532 50.81 12.77 24.90
N PHE A 533 49.55 12.65 25.33
CA PHE A 533 49.01 11.44 25.97
C PHE A 533 48.99 10.23 25.01
N CYS A 534 48.63 10.45 23.75
CA CYS A 534 48.61 9.38 22.74
C CYS A 534 50.00 8.94 22.28
N LYS A 535 51.02 9.81 22.35
CA LYS A 535 52.42 9.43 22.10
C LYS A 535 53.00 8.48 23.16
N GLY A 536 52.54 8.57 24.40
CA GLY A 536 53.05 7.81 25.54
C GLY A 536 52.44 6.41 25.72
N LYS A 537 52.30 5.59 24.67
CA LYS A 537 51.81 4.18 24.67
C LYS A 537 50.49 3.85 25.43
N ASN A 538 49.82 4.81 26.06
CA ASN A 538 48.61 4.63 26.86
C ASN A 538 47.34 5.20 26.19
N GLY A 539 47.47 6.04 25.16
CA GLY A 539 46.32 6.50 24.37
C GLY A 539 45.85 5.44 23.39
N LYS A 540 44.53 5.24 23.30
CA LYS A 540 43.85 4.36 22.33
C LYS A 540 42.88 5.18 21.48
N ASP A 541 42.53 4.70 20.29
CA ASP A 541 41.56 5.39 19.43
C ASP A 541 40.20 5.61 20.10
N GLY A 542 39.67 6.82 19.98
CA GLY A 542 38.54 7.32 20.76
C GLY A 542 38.95 7.86 22.14
N THR A 543 40.23 8.17 22.35
CA THR A 543 40.67 8.99 23.49
C THR A 543 40.17 10.41 23.26
N PHE A 544 39.32 10.88 24.16
CA PHE A 544 38.75 12.22 24.14
C PHE A 544 39.07 12.89 25.48
N LEU A 545 38.95 14.20 25.50
CA LEU A 545 38.84 14.94 26.75
C LEU A 545 37.69 15.92 26.63
N VAL A 546 37.09 16.24 27.78
CA VAL A 546 36.01 17.22 27.88
C VAL A 546 36.54 18.43 28.64
N ARG A 547 36.33 19.62 28.07
CA ARG A 547 36.72 20.91 28.67
C ARG A 547 35.55 21.88 28.70
N GLU A 548 35.62 22.88 29.56
CA GLU A 548 34.68 24.01 29.50
C GLU A 548 34.86 24.81 28.20
N SER A 549 33.74 25.25 27.63
CA SER A 549 33.71 26.09 26.44
C SER A 549 34.19 27.51 26.78
N GLU A 550 35.14 28.03 26.01
CA GLU A 550 35.61 29.41 26.17
C GLU A 550 34.62 30.46 25.64
N LYS A 551 33.69 30.03 24.79
CA LYS A 551 32.74 30.91 24.10
C LYS A 551 31.37 30.98 24.77
N LEU A 552 31.01 29.96 25.56
CA LEU A 552 29.66 29.81 26.12
C LEU A 552 29.75 29.33 27.57
N ILE A 553 29.24 30.15 28.50
CA ILE A 553 29.24 29.87 29.94
C ILE A 553 28.33 28.64 30.21
N ARG A 554 28.82 27.66 30.98
CA ARG A 554 28.16 26.38 31.35
C ARG A 554 27.95 25.35 30.22
N ILE A 555 28.68 25.46 29.10
CA ILE A 555 28.67 24.45 28.03
C ILE A 555 30.06 23.80 27.93
N TYR A 556 30.10 22.50 27.61
CA TYR A 556 31.32 21.72 27.47
C TYR A 556 31.66 21.44 26.00
N SER A 557 32.93 21.19 25.69
CA SER A 557 33.42 20.90 24.33
C SER A 557 34.22 19.58 24.29
N ILE A 558 33.99 18.78 23.24
CA ILE A 558 34.64 17.49 22.96
C ILE A 558 35.49 17.59 21.66
N SER A 559 36.58 16.82 21.54
CA SER A 559 37.49 16.84 20.37
C SER A 559 37.74 15.42 19.79
N LEU A 560 37.67 15.20 18.44
CA LEU A 560 37.62 13.86 17.76
C LEU A 560 38.45 13.72 16.42
N TRP A 561 38.67 12.47 15.91
CA TRP A 561 39.76 12.00 14.99
C TRP A 561 39.41 11.56 13.50
N TRP A 562 38.34 11.99 12.84
CA TRP A 562 37.90 11.52 11.48
C TRP A 562 38.45 12.28 10.24
N PHE A 563 39.40 13.19 10.44
CA PHE A 563 39.96 14.08 9.41
C PHE A 563 41.43 13.76 9.11
N TYR A 564 41.81 13.77 7.83
CA TYR A 564 43.17 13.50 7.38
C TYR A 564 43.79 14.69 6.66
N SER A 565 44.91 15.19 7.18
CA SER A 565 45.66 16.30 6.56
C SER A 565 46.55 15.88 5.38
N SER A 566 46.82 14.58 5.21
CA SER A 566 47.79 14.07 4.21
C SER A 566 47.49 12.62 3.78
N LEU A 567 46.28 12.36 3.26
CA LEU A 567 45.88 11.05 2.74
C LEU A 567 45.56 11.14 1.25
N ARG A 568 46.18 10.31 0.40
CA ARG A 568 45.95 10.32 -1.06
C ARG A 568 44.65 9.60 -1.41
N GLU A 569 44.13 9.89 -2.60
CA GLU A 569 42.88 9.29 -3.11
C GLU A 569 42.92 7.77 -3.14
N THR A 570 43.97 7.18 -3.71
CA THR A 570 44.16 5.73 -3.78
C THR A 570 44.29 5.08 -2.40
N GLU A 571 44.82 5.80 -1.40
CA GLU A 571 44.93 5.33 -0.03
C GLU A 571 43.57 5.40 0.68
N ALA A 572 42.78 6.43 0.41
CA ALA A 572 41.41 6.54 0.88
C ALA A 572 40.51 5.45 0.29
N GLU A 573 40.63 5.15 -1.00
CA GLU A 573 39.92 4.04 -1.66
C GLU A 573 40.29 2.70 -1.03
N ASP A 574 41.59 2.40 -0.88
CA ASP A 574 42.07 1.19 -0.22
C ASP A 574 41.53 1.07 1.21
N TYR A 575 41.53 2.18 1.96
CA TYR A 575 41.03 2.19 3.34
C TYR A 575 39.52 1.93 3.39
N LEU A 576 38.73 2.57 2.52
CA LEU A 576 37.27 2.44 2.49
C LEU A 576 36.82 1.09 1.93
N LEU A 577 37.49 0.55 0.90
CA LEU A 577 37.18 -0.75 0.32
C LEU A 577 37.45 -1.90 1.30
N ARG A 578 38.42 -1.74 2.21
CA ARG A 578 38.71 -2.69 3.30
C ARG A 578 37.66 -2.70 4.41
N ILE A 579 36.83 -1.66 4.54
CA ILE A 579 35.72 -1.61 5.50
C ILE A 579 34.44 -2.13 4.83
N PRO A 580 33.95 -3.34 5.14
CA PRO A 580 32.85 -4.00 4.39
C PRO A 580 31.45 -3.46 4.74
N ARG A 581 31.31 -2.13 4.82
CA ARG A 581 30.08 -1.41 5.21
C ARG A 581 29.93 -0.12 4.40
N ASP A 582 28.79 0.03 3.74
CA ASP A 582 28.45 1.25 3.03
C ASP A 582 28.07 2.36 4.02
N GLY A 583 28.32 3.61 3.67
CA GLY A 583 28.32 4.74 4.60
C GLY A 583 29.63 4.90 5.39
N ALA A 584 30.64 4.06 5.14
CA ALA A 584 32.00 4.32 5.60
C ALA A 584 32.57 5.54 4.90
N PHE A 585 33.16 6.47 5.64
CA PHE A 585 33.60 7.75 5.10
C PHE A 585 34.84 8.30 5.78
N LEU A 586 35.53 9.21 5.10
CA LEU A 586 36.58 10.04 5.66
C LEU A 586 36.66 11.37 4.91
N ILE A 587 37.19 12.41 5.55
CA ILE A 587 37.50 13.69 4.90
C ILE A 587 39.02 13.87 4.84
N ARG A 588 39.52 14.17 3.64
CA ARG A 588 40.94 14.41 3.37
C ARG A 588 41.18 15.80 2.79
N GLN A 589 42.24 16.46 3.23
CA GLN A 589 42.72 17.71 2.62
C GLN A 589 43.43 17.40 1.28
N ARG A 590 43.18 18.22 0.25
CA ARG A 590 43.89 18.11 -1.05
C ARG A 590 45.17 18.94 -1.03
N GLU A 591 46.00 18.79 -2.05
CA GLU A 591 47.26 19.54 -2.19
C GLU A 591 47.05 21.06 -2.34
N GLU A 592 45.90 21.47 -2.88
CA GLU A 592 45.51 22.87 -2.99
C GLU A 592 44.96 23.39 -1.64
N PRO A 593 45.43 24.57 -1.16
CA PRO A 593 44.89 25.20 0.04
C PRO A 593 43.37 25.35 -0.01
N ASP A 594 42.70 25.21 1.13
CA ASP A 594 41.25 25.44 1.27
C ASP A 594 40.36 24.50 0.43
N THR A 595 40.91 23.36 0.00
CA THR A 595 40.16 22.31 -0.72
C THR A 595 40.26 20.96 -0.03
N PHE A 596 39.12 20.26 0.05
CA PHE A 596 38.97 18.98 0.74
C PHE A 596 38.20 17.99 -0.14
N THR A 597 38.22 16.72 0.23
CA THR A 597 37.42 15.68 -0.43
C THR A 597 36.82 14.76 0.61
N LEU A 598 35.49 14.62 0.56
CA LEU A 598 34.76 13.60 1.28
C LEU A 598 34.78 12.33 0.43
N SER A 599 35.36 11.27 0.98
CA SER A 599 35.40 9.95 0.32
C SER A 599 34.46 9.03 1.09
N ILE A 600 33.51 8.40 0.41
CA ILE A 600 32.45 7.58 1.02
C ILE A 600 32.27 6.28 0.23
N ARG A 601 32.04 5.18 0.93
CA ARG A 601 31.68 3.90 0.34
C ARG A 601 30.17 3.79 0.14
N VAL A 602 29.72 3.50 -1.07
CA VAL A 602 28.30 3.37 -1.47
C VAL A 602 28.15 2.17 -2.41
N ASP A 603 27.20 1.27 -2.13
CA ASP A 603 26.92 0.06 -2.92
C ASP A 603 28.15 -0.84 -3.18
N GLY A 604 29.13 -0.79 -2.27
CA GLY A 604 30.38 -1.53 -2.39
C GLY A 604 31.51 -0.85 -3.17
N ASP A 605 31.26 0.32 -3.77
CA ASP A 605 32.25 1.16 -4.46
C ASP A 605 32.57 2.43 -3.65
N VAL A 606 33.65 3.15 -3.99
CA VAL A 606 34.04 4.41 -3.32
C VAL A 606 33.75 5.59 -4.23
N GLU A 607 32.98 6.55 -3.72
CA GLU A 607 32.67 7.81 -4.38
C GLU A 607 33.43 8.97 -3.69
N HIS A 608 33.87 9.96 -4.48
CA HIS A 608 34.61 11.13 -3.99
C HIS A 608 33.88 12.43 -4.32
N TYR A 609 33.68 13.27 -3.30
CA TYR A 609 32.97 14.55 -3.42
C TYR A 609 33.87 15.70 -2.99
N HIS A 610 34.04 16.69 -3.87
CA HIS A 610 34.88 17.85 -3.59
C HIS A 610 34.19 18.84 -2.65
N ILE A 611 34.99 19.40 -1.74
CA ILE A 611 34.57 20.45 -0.82
C ILE A 611 35.53 21.63 -1.00
N HIS A 612 34.99 22.81 -1.27
CA HIS A 612 35.76 24.06 -1.39
C HIS A 612 35.42 24.97 -0.23
N GLN A 613 36.43 25.59 0.38
CA GLN A 613 36.21 26.59 1.41
C GLN A 613 36.22 28.00 0.79
N HIS A 614 35.10 28.73 0.92
CA HIS A 614 34.93 30.09 0.41
C HIS A 614 34.25 30.95 1.50
N ASP A 615 34.78 32.15 1.77
CA ASP A 615 34.26 33.07 2.78
C ASP A 615 33.96 32.44 4.16
N SER A 616 34.91 31.62 4.66
CA SER A 616 34.77 30.88 5.93
C SER A 616 33.64 29.84 5.98
N LYS A 617 33.06 29.47 4.83
CA LYS A 617 32.09 28.38 4.67
C LYS A 617 32.66 27.26 3.83
N TYR A 618 32.19 26.03 4.05
CA TYR A 618 32.55 24.84 3.31
C TYR A 618 31.42 24.47 2.35
N VAL A 619 31.70 24.46 1.06
CA VAL A 619 30.74 24.19 -0.01
C VAL A 619 30.96 22.78 -0.56
N LEU A 620 29.95 21.93 -0.51
CA LEU A 620 29.96 20.57 -1.04
C LEU A 620 29.14 20.50 -2.34
N ALA A 621 29.73 19.96 -3.41
CA ALA A 621 29.09 19.72 -4.71
C ALA A 621 28.35 20.95 -5.29
N ASP A 622 28.88 22.15 -5.05
CA ASP A 622 28.34 23.45 -5.49
C ASP A 622 26.89 23.76 -5.09
N ALA A 623 26.31 23.01 -4.14
CA ALA A 623 24.90 23.10 -3.75
C ALA A 623 24.65 23.24 -2.24
N TYR A 624 25.59 22.79 -1.40
CA TYR A 624 25.41 22.75 0.06
C TYR A 624 26.49 23.57 0.78
N GLU A 625 26.11 24.53 1.63
CA GLU A 625 27.02 25.37 2.42
C GLU A 625 26.99 25.04 3.91
N PHE A 626 28.17 24.92 4.54
CA PHE A 626 28.30 24.61 5.97
C PHE A 626 29.27 25.57 6.68
N GLY A 627 29.00 25.88 7.95
CA GLY A 627 29.87 26.72 8.78
C GLY A 627 31.18 26.04 9.19
N SER A 628 31.20 24.71 9.19
CA SER A 628 32.38 23.89 9.46
C SER A 628 32.26 22.51 8.78
N LEU A 629 33.38 21.80 8.62
CA LEU A 629 33.37 20.40 8.19
C LEU A 629 32.60 19.49 9.18
N GLU A 630 32.54 19.87 10.46
CA GLU A 630 31.79 19.14 11.48
C GLU A 630 30.27 19.29 11.29
N ASP A 631 29.80 20.49 10.91
CA ASP A 631 28.39 20.72 10.57
C ASP A 631 27.96 19.92 9.34
N LEU A 632 28.84 19.83 8.33
CA LEU A 632 28.64 19.00 7.14
C LEU A 632 28.46 17.52 7.53
N VAL A 633 29.40 16.99 8.32
CA VAL A 633 29.35 15.58 8.77
C VAL A 633 28.13 15.33 9.65
N SER A 634 27.76 16.26 10.52
CA SER A 634 26.59 16.15 11.41
C SER A 634 25.26 16.16 10.63
N CYS A 635 25.14 16.99 9.59
CA CYS A 635 23.96 17.07 8.73
C CYS A 635 23.68 15.72 8.04
N PHE A 636 24.70 15.16 7.38
CA PHE A 636 24.58 13.91 6.62
C PHE A 636 24.77 12.63 7.45
N ARG A 637 25.02 12.75 8.75
CA ARG A 637 24.82 11.66 9.72
C ARG A 637 23.34 11.34 9.91
N ASN A 638 22.48 12.36 9.86
CA ASN A 638 21.05 12.22 10.16
C ASN A 638 20.18 12.13 8.90
N GLN A 639 20.63 12.70 7.77
CA GLN A 639 19.94 12.68 6.47
C GLN A 639 20.68 11.78 5.46
N LEU A 640 19.96 11.26 4.45
CA LEU A 640 20.58 10.50 3.35
C LEU A 640 21.48 11.43 2.51
N PHE A 641 22.74 11.06 2.34
CA PHE A 641 23.68 11.70 1.44
C PHE A 641 23.29 11.36 -0.01
N PHE A 642 22.84 12.37 -0.78
CA PHE A 642 22.29 12.24 -2.14
C PHE A 642 21.22 11.12 -2.31
N GLY A 643 20.41 10.88 -1.28
CA GLY A 643 19.35 9.87 -1.33
C GLY A 643 19.82 8.41 -1.32
N LYS A 644 21.13 8.15 -1.21
CA LYS A 644 21.71 6.80 -1.26
C LYS A 644 22.02 6.23 0.13
N THR A 645 22.99 6.80 0.86
CA THR A 645 23.43 6.31 2.18
C THR A 645 23.80 7.46 3.12
N LYS A 646 23.92 7.25 4.43
CA LYS A 646 24.32 8.29 5.41
C LYS A 646 25.83 8.25 5.66
N LEU A 647 26.42 9.33 6.17
CA LEU A 647 27.81 9.33 6.68
C LEU A 647 27.86 8.63 8.04
N ARG A 648 28.11 7.32 8.04
CA ARG A 648 27.98 6.47 9.23
C ARG A 648 29.33 6.20 9.90
N TYR A 649 30.26 5.58 9.16
CA TYR A 649 31.46 4.99 9.76
C TYR A 649 32.72 5.81 9.43
N PRO A 650 33.22 6.66 10.35
CA PRO A 650 34.47 7.37 10.13
C PRO A 650 35.64 6.37 10.09
N VAL A 651 36.32 6.26 8.95
CA VAL A 651 37.39 5.27 8.76
C VAL A 651 38.73 5.78 9.29
N THR A 652 39.35 5.03 10.21
CA THR A 652 40.71 5.28 10.77
C THR A 652 41.72 4.21 10.33
N PRO A 653 43.05 4.47 10.32
CA PRO A 653 44.06 3.47 9.96
C PRO A 653 43.99 2.20 10.83
N GLN A 654 43.68 2.35 12.12
CA GLN A 654 43.54 1.26 13.09
C GLN A 654 42.28 0.42 12.83
N LEU A 655 41.23 1.04 12.27
CA LEU A 655 40.05 0.31 11.84
C LEU A 655 40.37 -0.57 10.63
N VAL A 656 41.15 -0.04 9.68
CA VAL A 656 41.64 -0.77 8.51
C VAL A 656 42.54 -1.94 8.91
N GLU A 657 43.41 -1.77 9.91
CA GLU A 657 44.25 -2.86 10.45
C GLU A 657 43.44 -3.97 11.14
N ARG A 658 42.34 -3.64 11.83
CA ARG A 658 41.48 -4.64 12.49
C ARG A 658 40.79 -5.61 11.53
N PHE A 659 40.49 -5.18 10.31
CA PHE A 659 39.83 -6.02 9.31
C PHE A 659 40.81 -6.87 8.48
N CYS A 660 42.13 -6.82 8.76
CA CYS A 660 43.16 -7.60 8.06
C CYS A 660 43.48 -8.99 8.67
N MET A 661 42.88 -9.40 9.79
CA MET A 661 43.17 -10.69 10.42
C MET A 661 41.91 -11.41 10.91
N MET A 662 41.43 -12.42 10.18
CA MET A 662 40.70 -13.59 10.73
C MET A 662 40.42 -14.66 9.67
N ASP A 663 40.90 -15.88 9.93
CA ASP A 663 40.69 -17.12 9.19
C ASP A 663 40.47 -18.28 10.21
N LEU A 664 39.83 -19.39 9.79
CA LEU A 664 39.73 -20.75 10.40
C LEU A 664 38.40 -21.29 11.04
N SER A 665 37.81 -22.28 10.32
CA SER A 665 37.57 -23.72 10.62
C SER A 665 36.65 -24.33 11.73
N THR A 666 35.77 -25.26 11.25
CA THR A 666 35.34 -26.63 11.72
C THR A 666 34.42 -26.92 12.93
N CYS A 667 33.34 -27.74 12.72
CA CYS A 667 33.06 -29.08 13.32
C CYS A 667 31.55 -29.51 13.34
N ASP A 668 31.25 -30.75 12.93
CA ASP A 668 29.95 -31.46 12.80
C ASP A 668 29.12 -31.71 14.09
N GLN A 669 27.79 -31.97 13.97
CA GLN A 669 27.12 -33.29 14.22
C GLN A 669 25.55 -33.26 14.33
N TYR A 670 24.90 -34.16 13.54
CA TYR A 670 23.63 -34.94 13.66
C TYR A 670 22.31 -34.40 14.29
N SER A 671 21.18 -34.60 13.58
CA SER A 671 20.15 -35.64 13.91
C SER A 671 18.95 -35.68 12.92
N GLU A 672 18.46 -36.90 12.64
CA GLU A 672 17.28 -37.25 11.82
C GLU A 672 15.97 -37.26 12.64
N VAL A 673 14.81 -36.90 12.06
CA VAL A 673 13.49 -37.38 12.55
C VAL A 673 12.42 -37.57 11.44
N ALA A 674 11.89 -38.80 11.43
CA ALA A 674 10.56 -39.36 11.13
C ALA A 674 9.77 -39.09 9.83
N LYS A 675 9.42 -40.22 9.20
CA LYS A 675 8.34 -40.42 8.23
C LYS A 675 7.05 -40.76 9.00
N ASP A 676 6.01 -39.93 8.86
CA ASP A 676 4.59 -40.30 8.68
C ASP A 676 3.69 -39.07 8.92
N ASN A 677 2.78 -38.78 7.96
CA ASN A 677 1.91 -37.58 7.95
C ASN A 677 0.44 -38.05 8.02
N PRO A 678 -0.18 -38.04 9.22
CA PRO A 678 -1.56 -38.46 9.44
C PRO A 678 -2.60 -37.33 9.26
N LEU A 679 -2.20 -36.10 8.92
CA LEU A 679 -3.16 -35.01 8.62
C LEU A 679 -3.93 -35.31 7.32
N GLY A 680 -3.23 -35.81 6.30
CA GLY A 680 -3.86 -36.26 5.05
C GLY A 680 -4.76 -37.49 5.22
N ASP A 681 -4.40 -38.41 6.12
CA ASP A 681 -5.11 -39.69 6.27
C ASP A 681 -6.33 -39.61 7.21
N ARG A 682 -6.36 -38.65 8.14
CA ARG A 682 -7.51 -38.42 9.03
C ARG A 682 -8.52 -37.43 8.45
N CYS A 683 -8.19 -36.72 7.38
CA CYS A 683 -9.09 -35.91 6.56
C CYS A 683 -9.64 -36.70 5.35
N LYS A 684 -9.85 -38.02 5.47
CA LYS A 684 -10.55 -38.79 4.45
C LYS A 684 -11.96 -38.22 4.23
N GLY A 685 -12.13 -37.64 3.05
CA GLY A 685 -13.31 -36.92 2.59
C GLY A 685 -12.97 -35.55 1.97
N VAL A 686 -12.04 -34.80 2.56
CA VAL A 686 -11.62 -33.49 2.03
C VAL A 686 -10.83 -33.73 0.75
N VAL A 687 -11.24 -33.14 -0.37
CA VAL A 687 -10.64 -33.35 -1.70
C VAL A 687 -9.13 -33.04 -1.62
N ASP A 688 -8.31 -34.09 -1.65
CA ASP A 688 -6.84 -34.01 -1.73
C ASP A 688 -6.45 -33.76 -3.19
N ILE A 689 -6.16 -32.49 -3.50
CA ILE A 689 -5.99 -31.97 -4.86
C ILE A 689 -4.52 -32.14 -5.35
N SER A 690 -3.78 -33.17 -4.92
CA SER A 690 -2.29 -33.22 -5.04
C SER A 690 -1.64 -34.51 -5.60
N LYS A 691 -2.33 -35.33 -6.42
CA LYS A 691 -1.81 -36.67 -6.82
C LYS A 691 -1.43 -36.92 -8.31
N CYS A 692 -0.16 -36.60 -8.61
CA CYS A 692 0.80 -37.37 -9.45
C CYS A 692 0.78 -37.40 -11.00
N THR A 693 2.00 -37.17 -11.53
CA THR A 693 2.69 -37.74 -12.72
C THR A 693 2.12 -37.50 -14.14
N VAL A 694 3.09 -37.21 -15.03
CA VAL A 694 3.03 -36.50 -16.32
C VAL A 694 2.22 -37.16 -17.44
N GLU A 695 1.37 -38.16 -17.20
CA GLU A 695 0.68 -38.86 -18.30
C GLU A 695 -0.85 -38.86 -18.27
N ASN A 696 -1.52 -38.33 -17.23
CA ASN A 696 -2.97 -38.12 -17.26
C ASN A 696 -3.37 -36.87 -16.46
N TYR A 697 -3.98 -35.87 -17.11
CA TYR A 697 -4.44 -34.65 -16.44
C TYR A 697 -5.63 -34.96 -15.53
N ASN A 698 -5.42 -35.04 -14.22
CA ASN A 698 -6.50 -35.11 -13.24
C ASN A 698 -6.96 -33.68 -12.89
N TYR A 699 -8.24 -33.34 -13.13
CA TYR A 699 -8.79 -32.02 -12.86
C TYR A 699 -8.80 -31.67 -11.36
N LYS A 700 -8.69 -32.68 -10.49
CA LYS A 700 -8.50 -32.53 -9.04
C LYS A 700 -7.03 -32.26 -8.70
N GLU A 701 -6.25 -31.53 -9.50
CA GLU A 701 -4.87 -31.15 -9.16
C GLU A 701 -4.65 -29.63 -9.12
N VAL A 702 -3.97 -29.13 -8.08
CA VAL A 702 -3.54 -27.73 -7.97
C VAL A 702 -2.02 -27.66 -8.06
N ARG A 703 -1.50 -26.98 -9.09
CA ARG A 703 -0.08 -26.63 -9.16
C ARG A 703 0.18 -25.36 -8.37
N SER A 704 1.28 -25.30 -7.62
CA SER A 704 1.76 -24.05 -6.98
C SER A 704 3.15 -23.75 -7.53
N ILE A 705 3.33 -22.56 -8.10
CA ILE A 705 4.53 -22.18 -8.86
C ILE A 705 4.98 -20.78 -8.43
N PRO A 706 6.28 -20.54 -8.15
CA PRO A 706 6.76 -19.19 -7.88
C PRO A 706 6.78 -18.32 -9.16
N ASP A 707 6.60 -17.01 -9.02
CA ASP A 707 6.46 -16.05 -10.14
C ASP A 707 7.62 -16.10 -11.15
N ASN A 708 8.84 -16.32 -10.66
CA ASN A 708 10.04 -16.40 -11.48
C ASN A 708 10.10 -17.63 -12.41
N MET A 709 9.19 -18.59 -12.24
CA MET A 709 9.04 -19.77 -13.10
C MET A 709 7.95 -19.59 -14.17
N ILE A 710 7.21 -18.48 -14.14
CA ILE A 710 6.22 -18.14 -15.17
C ILE A 710 6.93 -17.60 -16.41
N PRO A 711 6.69 -18.17 -17.62
CA PRO A 711 7.25 -17.65 -18.86
C PRO A 711 6.82 -16.19 -19.06
N LYS A 712 7.79 -15.29 -19.33
CA LYS A 712 7.49 -13.86 -19.55
C LYS A 712 7.29 -13.54 -21.03
N ASP A 713 7.97 -14.26 -21.92
CA ASP A 713 7.85 -14.13 -23.38
C ASP A 713 7.65 -15.48 -24.09
N GLU A 714 7.02 -15.46 -25.27
CA GLU A 714 6.81 -16.65 -26.13
C GLU A 714 8.14 -17.30 -26.58
N ASN A 715 9.25 -16.56 -26.54
CA ASN A 715 10.58 -16.99 -26.99
C ASN A 715 11.51 -17.47 -25.86
N GLU A 716 11.09 -17.40 -24.59
CA GLU A 716 11.92 -17.86 -23.47
C GLU A 716 11.87 -19.38 -23.30
N THR A 717 13.04 -19.98 -23.04
CA THR A 717 13.24 -21.40 -22.74
C THR A 717 12.72 -21.78 -21.34
N ALA A 718 11.45 -21.50 -21.05
CA ALA A 718 10.79 -22.01 -19.86
C ALA A 718 10.62 -23.55 -19.96
N MET A 719 10.64 -24.22 -18.81
CA MET A 719 10.61 -25.69 -18.71
C MET A 719 9.32 -26.32 -19.29
N GLU A 720 8.24 -25.55 -19.43
CA GLU A 720 6.98 -25.92 -20.09
C GLU A 720 6.57 -24.85 -21.11
N LYS A 721 6.04 -25.28 -22.28
CA LYS A 721 5.55 -24.36 -23.34
C LYS A 721 4.28 -23.62 -22.86
N PRO A 722 4.10 -22.31 -23.17
CA PRO A 722 2.92 -21.52 -22.81
C PRO A 722 1.57 -22.20 -23.12
N ASP A 723 1.44 -22.85 -24.29
CA ASP A 723 0.24 -23.56 -24.71
C ASP A 723 -0.14 -24.73 -23.77
N CYS A 724 0.86 -25.41 -23.20
CA CYS A 724 0.61 -26.51 -22.26
C CYS A 724 0.00 -25.99 -20.96
N ILE A 725 0.47 -24.83 -20.48
CA ILE A 725 -0.05 -24.18 -19.26
C ILE A 725 -1.49 -23.72 -19.47
N VAL A 726 -1.79 -23.09 -20.62
CA VAL A 726 -3.17 -22.69 -20.97
C VAL A 726 -4.08 -23.91 -21.04
N LYS A 727 -3.64 -25.00 -21.69
CA LYS A 727 -4.41 -26.25 -21.79
C LYS A 727 -4.67 -26.86 -20.41
N TYR A 728 -3.68 -26.87 -19.52
CA TYR A 728 -3.81 -27.33 -18.15
C TYR A 728 -4.84 -26.49 -17.37
N ASN A 729 -4.72 -25.16 -17.45
CA ASN A 729 -5.56 -24.22 -16.72
C ASN A 729 -7.03 -24.15 -17.19
N ARG A 730 -7.40 -24.85 -18.26
CA ARG A 730 -8.81 -25.07 -18.62
C ARG A 730 -9.48 -26.09 -17.72
N LYS A 731 -8.74 -27.09 -17.24
CA LYS A 731 -9.30 -28.22 -16.48
C LYS A 731 -8.87 -28.25 -15.02
N ALA A 732 -7.70 -27.69 -14.70
CA ALA A 732 -7.10 -27.74 -13.37
C ALA A 732 -6.69 -26.35 -12.88
N LEU A 733 -6.30 -26.24 -11.60
CA LEU A 733 -5.97 -24.97 -10.97
C LEU A 733 -4.45 -24.77 -10.85
N THR A 734 -4.01 -23.52 -11.03
CA THR A 734 -2.64 -23.07 -10.78
C THR A 734 -2.65 -21.89 -9.82
N ARG A 735 -1.87 -22.01 -8.75
CA ARG A 735 -1.50 -20.92 -7.85
C ARG A 735 -0.12 -20.39 -8.21
N VAL A 736 -0.01 -19.08 -8.37
CA VAL A 736 1.26 -18.37 -8.55
C VAL A 736 1.52 -17.53 -7.31
N TYR A 737 2.75 -17.47 -6.82
CA TYR A 737 3.09 -16.69 -5.63
C TYR A 737 4.44 -15.97 -5.78
N PRO A 738 4.69 -14.87 -5.04
CA PRO A 738 5.94 -14.12 -5.13
C PRO A 738 7.15 -14.97 -4.71
N CYS A 739 8.27 -14.86 -5.44
CA CYS A 739 9.49 -15.54 -5.06
C CYS A 739 10.10 -14.95 -3.77
N SER A 740 10.84 -15.78 -3.05
CA SER A 740 11.42 -15.46 -1.74
C SER A 740 12.47 -14.34 -1.72
N GLY A 741 12.84 -13.80 -2.89
CA GLY A 741 13.70 -12.62 -3.00
C GLY A 741 13.01 -11.31 -2.63
N ARG A 742 11.67 -11.29 -2.58
CA ARG A 742 10.85 -10.09 -2.33
C ARG A 742 10.59 -9.89 -0.83
N VAL A 743 11.68 -9.66 -0.09
CA VAL A 743 11.64 -9.51 1.38
C VAL A 743 10.84 -8.28 1.83
N ASP A 744 10.76 -7.26 0.98
CA ASP A 744 9.99 -6.02 1.16
C ASP A 744 8.48 -6.21 0.88
N SER A 745 8.04 -7.43 0.58
CA SER A 745 6.67 -7.74 0.16
C SER A 745 6.24 -7.08 -1.16
N SER A 746 7.17 -6.67 -2.03
CA SER A 746 6.83 -6.19 -3.39
C SER A 746 6.10 -7.24 -4.22
N ASN A 747 5.16 -6.84 -5.07
CA ASN A 747 4.46 -7.76 -5.98
C ASN A 747 5.15 -7.91 -7.34
N PHE A 748 4.86 -9.02 -8.00
CA PHE A 748 5.21 -9.27 -9.40
C PHE A 748 4.06 -8.86 -10.33
N ASP A 749 4.32 -8.72 -11.63
CA ASP A 749 3.27 -8.47 -12.62
C ASP A 749 2.35 -9.69 -12.75
N PRO A 750 1.04 -9.57 -12.42
CA PRO A 750 0.12 -10.70 -12.51
C PRO A 750 -0.31 -11.00 -13.95
N CYS A 751 -0.14 -10.06 -14.90
CA CYS A 751 -0.69 -10.20 -16.25
C CYS A 751 -0.15 -11.41 -17.04
N PRO A 752 1.17 -11.73 -17.03
CA PRO A 752 1.68 -12.95 -17.65
C PRO A 752 1.00 -14.22 -17.12
N SER A 753 0.78 -14.30 -15.81
CA SER A 753 0.09 -15.42 -15.18
C SER A 753 -1.38 -15.51 -15.58
N TRP A 754 -2.09 -14.37 -15.60
CA TRP A 754 -3.49 -14.33 -16.03
C TRP A 754 -3.68 -14.67 -17.52
N LYS A 755 -2.75 -14.25 -18.39
CA LYS A 755 -2.73 -14.60 -19.83
C LYS A 755 -2.57 -16.10 -20.06
N LEU A 756 -1.83 -16.79 -19.19
CA LEU A 756 -1.70 -18.25 -19.19
C LEU A 756 -2.90 -18.95 -18.54
N GLY A 757 -3.89 -18.20 -18.06
CA GLY A 757 -5.06 -18.72 -17.38
C GLY A 757 -4.81 -19.18 -15.95
N CYS A 758 -3.72 -18.81 -15.29
CA CYS A 758 -3.53 -19.14 -13.88
C CYS A 758 -4.64 -18.48 -13.03
N GLN A 759 -5.28 -19.26 -12.16
CA GLN A 759 -6.48 -18.84 -11.44
C GLN A 759 -6.13 -18.08 -10.16
N MET A 760 -5.20 -18.62 -9.37
CA MET A 760 -4.86 -18.09 -8.05
C MET A 760 -3.51 -17.36 -8.09
N VAL A 761 -3.49 -16.17 -8.69
CA VAL A 761 -2.28 -15.34 -8.75
C VAL A 761 -2.18 -14.55 -7.45
N ALA A 762 -1.46 -15.10 -6.47
CA ALA A 762 -1.40 -14.60 -5.11
C ALA A 762 -0.45 -13.40 -4.98
N LEU A 763 -0.95 -12.31 -4.40
CA LEU A 763 -0.21 -11.06 -4.19
C LEU A 763 -0.16 -10.70 -2.69
N ASN A 764 0.83 -9.91 -2.29
CA ASN A 764 0.95 -9.31 -0.96
C ASN A 764 -0.01 -8.12 -0.85
N PHE A 765 -1.13 -8.31 -0.14
CA PHE A 765 -2.22 -7.32 -0.04
C PHE A 765 -1.88 -6.08 0.79
N GLN A 766 -0.90 -6.21 1.68
CA GLN A 766 -0.37 -5.11 2.47
C GLN A 766 0.45 -4.11 1.64
N THR A 767 0.84 -4.48 0.42
CA THR A 767 1.70 -3.66 -0.45
C THR A 767 0.87 -2.88 -1.47
N ALA A 768 0.85 -1.57 -1.33
CA ALA A 768 0.09 -0.64 -2.16
C ALA A 768 0.77 -0.30 -3.51
N ASP A 769 1.24 -1.30 -4.24
CA ASP A 769 1.94 -1.12 -5.52
C ASP A 769 0.99 -1.16 -6.73
N LYS A 770 1.56 -0.91 -7.92
CA LYS A 770 0.84 -0.95 -9.20
C LYS A 770 0.11 -2.28 -9.42
N PHE A 771 0.71 -3.39 -9.03
CA PHE A 771 0.18 -4.72 -9.31
C PHE A 771 -1.00 -5.05 -8.40
N MET A 772 -0.96 -4.59 -7.16
CA MET A 772 -2.13 -4.65 -6.29
C MET A 772 -3.29 -3.79 -6.80
N GLN A 773 -2.99 -2.62 -7.39
CA GLN A 773 -4.00 -1.74 -7.98
C GLN A 773 -4.62 -2.35 -9.26
N LEU A 774 -3.84 -3.08 -10.08
CA LEU A 774 -4.35 -3.86 -11.21
C LEU A 774 -5.24 -5.02 -10.75
N ASN A 775 -4.85 -5.72 -9.69
CA ASN A 775 -5.67 -6.78 -9.10
C ASN A 775 -7.00 -6.24 -8.58
N SER A 776 -7.00 -5.13 -7.83
CA SER A 776 -8.23 -4.47 -7.39
C SER A 776 -9.12 -4.05 -8.56
N ALA A 777 -8.54 -3.61 -9.68
CA ALA A 777 -9.30 -3.25 -10.89
C ALA A 777 -9.88 -4.47 -11.63
N LEU A 778 -9.15 -5.59 -11.70
CA LEU A 778 -9.69 -6.82 -12.28
C LEU A 778 -10.85 -7.35 -11.44
N PHE A 779 -10.66 -7.41 -10.12
CA PHE A 779 -11.63 -8.00 -9.20
C PHE A 779 -12.73 -7.03 -8.75
N SER A 780 -12.75 -5.78 -9.22
CA SER A 780 -13.94 -4.93 -9.13
C SER A 780 -15.04 -5.37 -10.10
N LEU A 781 -14.69 -6.16 -11.13
CA LEU A 781 -15.66 -6.81 -12.00
C LEU A 781 -16.53 -7.79 -11.22
N ASN A 782 -17.73 -8.06 -11.74
CA ASN A 782 -18.63 -9.10 -11.26
C ASN A 782 -18.95 -8.92 -9.76
N GLY A 783 -19.33 -7.70 -9.36
CA GLY A 783 -19.77 -7.39 -8.00
C GLY A 783 -18.72 -7.46 -6.92
N GLY A 784 -17.43 -7.39 -7.25
CA GLY A 784 -16.40 -7.50 -6.21
C GLY A 784 -16.33 -8.88 -5.55
N THR A 785 -16.91 -9.91 -6.19
CA THR A 785 -17.10 -11.24 -5.60
C THR A 785 -15.79 -12.01 -5.39
N GLY A 786 -14.70 -11.55 -6.01
CA GLY A 786 -13.41 -12.22 -6.03
C GLY A 786 -13.29 -13.32 -7.08
N TYR A 787 -14.30 -13.51 -7.92
CA TYR A 787 -14.31 -14.45 -9.04
C TYR A 787 -14.65 -13.71 -10.34
N VAL A 788 -13.77 -13.78 -11.33
CA VAL A 788 -13.99 -13.18 -12.65
C VAL A 788 -13.91 -14.27 -13.71
N LEU A 789 -14.98 -14.45 -14.47
CA LEU A 789 -15.02 -15.46 -15.52
C LEU A 789 -14.02 -15.11 -16.64
N LYS A 790 -13.16 -16.07 -16.97
CA LYS A 790 -12.21 -15.91 -18.07
C LYS A 790 -12.94 -15.74 -19.41
N PRO A 791 -12.39 -14.95 -20.34
CA PRO A 791 -12.83 -14.90 -21.73
C PRO A 791 -13.01 -16.27 -22.37
N GLU A 792 -14.00 -16.37 -23.26
CA GLU A 792 -14.40 -17.62 -23.90
C GLU A 792 -13.24 -18.30 -24.65
N TRP A 793 -12.40 -17.53 -25.34
CA TRP A 793 -11.24 -18.04 -26.09
C TRP A 793 -10.14 -18.66 -25.22
N MET A 794 -10.08 -18.34 -23.93
CA MET A 794 -9.17 -19.03 -23.00
C MET A 794 -9.77 -20.34 -22.49
N ARG A 795 -11.09 -20.45 -22.44
CA ARG A 795 -11.81 -21.62 -21.96
C ARG A 795 -12.03 -22.65 -23.06
N ASP A 796 -12.27 -22.18 -24.29
CA ASP A 796 -12.55 -23.00 -25.47
C ASP A 796 -11.55 -22.68 -26.61
N PRO A 797 -10.69 -23.64 -27.01
CA PRO A 797 -9.72 -23.44 -28.10
C PRO A 797 -10.35 -23.18 -29.47
N THR A 798 -11.64 -23.46 -29.67
CA THR A 798 -12.33 -23.21 -30.94
C THR A 798 -12.71 -21.74 -31.13
N LYS A 799 -12.71 -20.96 -30.05
CA LYS A 799 -13.14 -19.56 -30.04
C LYS A 799 -11.96 -18.64 -30.35
N LYS A 800 -12.23 -17.58 -31.09
CA LYS A 800 -11.21 -16.60 -31.52
C LYS A 800 -11.06 -15.49 -30.48
N LYS A 801 -9.82 -14.98 -30.35
CA LYS A 801 -9.54 -13.75 -29.60
C LYS A 801 -10.36 -12.57 -30.16
N PRO A 802 -10.75 -11.60 -29.33
CA PRO A 802 -11.44 -10.39 -29.78
C PRO A 802 -10.58 -9.56 -30.74
N ALA A 803 -11.24 -8.71 -31.53
CA ALA A 803 -10.55 -7.76 -32.40
C ALA A 803 -9.78 -6.71 -31.57
N LYS A 804 -8.68 -6.20 -32.14
CA LYS A 804 -7.91 -5.11 -31.56
C LYS A 804 -8.74 -3.83 -31.51
N LYS A 805 -8.55 -3.03 -30.46
CA LYS A 805 -9.23 -1.74 -30.27
C LYS A 805 -8.23 -0.60 -30.30
N ILE A 806 -8.68 0.59 -30.71
CA ILE A 806 -7.95 1.84 -30.51
C ILE A 806 -8.74 2.67 -29.52
N ILE A 807 -8.04 3.23 -28.53
CA ILE A 807 -8.62 4.13 -27.54
C ILE A 807 -7.88 5.45 -27.61
N ILE A 808 -8.61 6.54 -27.85
CA ILE A 808 -8.07 7.89 -27.87
C ILE A 808 -8.48 8.58 -26.57
N ILE A 809 -7.51 9.07 -25.80
CA ILE A 809 -7.73 9.71 -24.50
C ILE A 809 -7.13 11.11 -24.50
N ARG A 810 -7.89 12.06 -23.98
CA ARG A 810 -7.40 13.40 -23.65
C ARG A 810 -7.71 13.71 -22.20
N VAL A 811 -6.69 14.04 -21.42
CA VAL A 811 -6.87 14.55 -20.04
C VAL A 811 -7.16 16.04 -20.13
N LEU A 812 -8.24 16.51 -19.50
CA LEU A 812 -8.71 17.89 -19.62
C LEU A 812 -8.46 18.69 -18.33
N ALA A 813 -8.81 18.14 -17.18
CA ALA A 813 -8.76 18.84 -15.90
C ALA A 813 -8.85 17.87 -14.71
N ALA A 814 -8.66 18.37 -13.48
CA ALA A 814 -8.95 17.65 -12.25
C ALA A 814 -9.74 18.52 -11.26
N ARG A 815 -10.32 17.88 -10.23
CA ARG A 815 -10.87 18.53 -9.04
C ARG A 815 -10.46 17.80 -7.76
N HIS A 816 -10.26 18.55 -6.67
CA HIS A 816 -9.97 18.05 -5.31
C HIS A 816 -8.84 17.02 -5.26
N LEU A 817 -7.69 17.32 -5.86
CA LEU A 817 -6.53 16.44 -5.72
C LEU A 817 -6.04 16.44 -4.25
N PRO A 818 -5.53 15.30 -3.74
CA PRO A 818 -5.03 15.20 -2.37
C PRO A 818 -4.00 16.28 -2.04
N ASN A 819 -4.09 16.78 -0.80
CA ASN A 819 -3.18 17.78 -0.26
C ASN A 819 -2.25 17.12 0.78
N PRO A 820 -0.93 16.99 0.50
CA PRO A 820 0.06 16.44 1.42
C PRO A 820 0.64 17.50 2.40
N ASP A 821 -0.19 18.44 2.86
CA ASP A 821 0.14 19.61 3.69
C ASP A 821 0.86 20.77 2.99
N HIS A 822 0.81 20.82 1.66
CA HIS A 822 1.23 21.96 0.84
C HIS A 822 0.48 21.98 -0.50
N ILE A 823 0.51 23.13 -1.18
CA ILE A 823 -0.16 23.28 -2.47
C ILE A 823 0.64 22.53 -3.54
N VAL A 824 -0.01 21.57 -4.20
CA VAL A 824 0.67 20.69 -5.16
C VAL A 824 0.76 21.30 -6.55
N SER A 825 1.78 20.89 -7.30
CA SER A 825 1.92 21.14 -8.73
C SER A 825 1.67 19.86 -9.54
N PRO A 826 0.41 19.52 -9.88
CA PRO A 826 0.08 18.17 -10.35
C PRO A 826 0.33 17.94 -11.85
N PHE A 827 0.67 16.71 -12.21
CA PHE A 827 0.58 16.18 -13.57
C PHE A 827 -0.05 14.79 -13.59
N VAL A 828 -0.58 14.39 -14.74
CA VAL A 828 -1.24 13.08 -14.93
C VAL A 828 -0.41 12.19 -15.84
N LEU A 829 -0.12 10.98 -15.38
CA LEU A 829 0.39 9.87 -16.16
C LEU A 829 -0.79 8.96 -16.55
N VAL A 830 -0.96 8.68 -17.82
CA VAL A 830 -1.91 7.71 -18.36
C VAL A 830 -1.13 6.57 -18.98
N GLU A 831 -1.36 5.35 -18.51
CA GLU A 831 -0.70 4.14 -19.02
C GLU A 831 -1.72 3.07 -19.44
N LEU A 832 -1.45 2.44 -20.58
CA LEU A 832 -2.14 1.23 -21.03
C LEU A 832 -1.29 0.02 -20.59
N TRP A 833 -1.87 -0.87 -19.79
CA TRP A 833 -1.20 -2.07 -19.28
C TRP A 833 -1.94 -3.35 -19.70
N PRO A 834 -1.28 -4.49 -19.95
CA PRO A 834 0.17 -4.63 -20.13
C PRO A 834 0.64 -3.86 -21.36
N TYR A 835 1.92 -3.48 -21.40
CA TYR A 835 2.49 -2.83 -22.58
C TYR A 835 2.37 -3.76 -23.79
N THR A 836 1.92 -3.21 -24.92
CA THR A 836 1.72 -3.97 -26.16
C THR A 836 2.56 -3.37 -27.28
N GLY A 837 3.44 -4.18 -27.88
CA GLY A 837 4.37 -3.75 -28.94
C GLY A 837 5.82 -3.60 -28.47
N ASN A 838 6.69 -3.17 -29.38
CA ASN A 838 8.14 -3.15 -29.17
C ASN A 838 8.66 -1.91 -28.40
N GLN A 839 7.81 -0.94 -28.04
CA GLN A 839 8.21 0.30 -27.36
C GLN A 839 7.21 0.64 -26.25
N ALA A 840 7.69 0.69 -25.00
CA ALA A 840 6.87 1.04 -23.84
C ALA A 840 6.28 2.47 -23.93
N ASP A 841 6.98 3.38 -24.62
CA ASP A 841 6.59 4.79 -24.79
C ASP A 841 5.27 4.99 -25.56
N ASP A 842 4.90 4.04 -26.44
CA ASP A 842 3.61 4.07 -27.13
C ASP A 842 2.43 3.83 -26.18
N CYS A 843 2.68 3.17 -25.05
CA CYS A 843 1.67 2.80 -24.07
C CYS A 843 1.58 3.77 -22.89
N ILE A 844 2.33 4.87 -22.92
CA ILE A 844 2.36 5.87 -21.85
C ILE A 844 2.11 7.28 -22.42
N PHE A 845 1.43 8.12 -21.64
CA PHE A 845 1.24 9.54 -21.88
C PHE A 845 1.38 10.31 -20.57
N LYS A 846 2.12 11.41 -20.57
CA LYS A 846 2.27 12.29 -19.41
C LYS A 846 1.87 13.70 -19.81
N THR A 847 1.03 14.35 -19.01
CA THR A 847 0.71 15.77 -19.19
C THR A 847 1.87 16.66 -18.72
N THR A 848 1.87 17.92 -19.13
CA THR A 848 2.64 18.95 -18.41
C THR A 848 2.11 19.09 -16.98
N PHE A 849 2.94 19.55 -16.04
CA PHE A 849 2.44 19.87 -14.71
C PHE A 849 1.69 21.21 -14.72
N PHE A 850 0.68 21.31 -13.86
CA PHE A 850 0.00 22.56 -13.55
C PHE A 850 0.61 23.12 -12.28
N LYS A 851 0.94 24.41 -12.23
CA LYS A 851 1.65 24.99 -11.09
C LYS A 851 0.70 25.40 -9.97
N ASP A 852 1.05 25.03 -8.73
CA ASP A 852 0.48 25.49 -7.46
C ASP A 852 -1.07 25.50 -7.42
N ASN A 853 -1.68 24.40 -7.90
CA ASN A 853 -3.13 24.21 -7.88
C ASN A 853 -3.49 22.73 -7.99
N GLY A 854 -3.91 22.12 -6.88
CA GLY A 854 -4.55 20.80 -6.85
C GLY A 854 -6.07 20.84 -6.73
N LEU A 855 -6.68 22.00 -6.44
CA LEU A 855 -8.14 22.12 -6.31
C LEU A 855 -8.87 21.98 -7.64
N ASN A 856 -8.39 22.65 -8.69
CA ASN A 856 -9.04 22.67 -10.01
C ASN A 856 -8.09 22.89 -11.22
N PRO A 857 -6.99 22.13 -11.35
CA PRO A 857 -6.05 22.28 -12.48
C PRO A 857 -6.66 21.89 -13.83
N VAL A 858 -6.13 22.48 -14.91
CA VAL A 858 -6.61 22.31 -16.30
C VAL A 858 -5.44 22.11 -17.27
N TRP A 859 -5.48 21.04 -18.07
CA TRP A 859 -4.43 20.66 -19.04
C TRP A 859 -4.91 20.79 -20.49
N LEU A 860 -5.37 21.98 -20.87
CA LEU A 860 -5.80 22.27 -22.24
C LEU A 860 -4.66 22.86 -23.08
N GLY A 861 -4.76 22.68 -24.41
CA GLY A 861 -3.83 23.27 -25.37
C GLY A 861 -2.93 22.26 -26.12
N PRO A 862 -2.08 22.75 -27.03
CA PRO A 862 -1.28 21.93 -27.95
C PRO A 862 -0.21 21.09 -27.23
N MET A 863 0.18 21.47 -26.01
CA MET A 863 1.16 20.73 -25.20
C MET A 863 0.60 19.43 -24.60
N ASN A 864 -0.73 19.27 -24.56
CA ASN A 864 -1.41 18.10 -24.02
C ASN A 864 -2.39 17.53 -25.07
N PRO A 865 -1.88 17.01 -26.21
CA PRO A 865 -2.71 16.46 -27.27
C PRO A 865 -3.37 15.13 -26.84
N PRO A 866 -4.45 14.70 -27.51
CA PRO A 866 -5.00 13.35 -27.32
C PRO A 866 -3.94 12.27 -27.57
N LYS A 867 -3.86 11.26 -26.71
CA LYS A 867 -3.03 10.06 -26.91
C LYS A 867 -3.87 8.94 -27.51
N CYS A 868 -3.36 8.32 -28.57
CA CYS A 868 -3.92 7.13 -29.18
C CYS A 868 -3.22 5.87 -28.65
N PHE A 869 -3.96 5.00 -27.98
CA PHE A 869 -3.51 3.71 -27.49
C PHE A 869 -4.04 2.56 -28.36
N LYS A 870 -3.16 1.63 -28.75
CA LYS A 870 -3.53 0.42 -29.49
C LYS A 870 -3.68 -0.73 -28.50
N VAL A 871 -4.89 -1.25 -28.34
CA VAL A 871 -5.21 -2.33 -27.41
C VAL A 871 -5.28 -3.66 -28.17
N TYR A 872 -4.34 -4.56 -27.88
CA TYR A 872 -4.27 -5.86 -28.56
C TYR A 872 -5.13 -6.93 -27.90
N GLU A 873 -5.22 -6.91 -26.56
CA GLU A 873 -5.97 -7.90 -25.77
C GLU A 873 -6.95 -7.18 -24.81
N PRO A 874 -8.10 -6.69 -25.32
CA PRO A 874 -9.01 -5.83 -24.55
C PRO A 874 -9.59 -6.49 -23.29
N ASP A 875 -9.68 -7.82 -23.25
CA ASP A 875 -10.18 -8.57 -22.09
C ASP A 875 -9.20 -8.61 -20.90
N LEU A 876 -7.92 -8.31 -21.13
CA LEU A 876 -6.84 -8.37 -20.13
C LEU A 876 -6.01 -7.07 -20.09
N ALA A 877 -6.52 -6.02 -20.73
CA ALA A 877 -5.91 -4.71 -20.74
C ALA A 877 -6.57 -3.79 -19.71
N PHE A 878 -5.78 -2.89 -19.16
CA PHE A 878 -6.16 -1.91 -18.15
C PHE A 878 -5.71 -0.53 -18.61
N LEU A 879 -6.58 0.45 -18.43
CA LEU A 879 -6.21 1.85 -18.52
C LEU A 879 -6.03 2.39 -17.12
N ARG A 880 -4.91 3.06 -16.90
CA ARG A 880 -4.52 3.52 -15.58
C ARG A 880 -4.09 4.98 -15.62
N PHE A 881 -4.69 5.75 -14.73
CA PHE A 881 -4.41 7.15 -14.49
C PHE A 881 -3.66 7.26 -13.16
N VAL A 882 -2.54 7.98 -13.14
CA VAL A 882 -1.77 8.24 -11.93
C VAL A 882 -1.49 9.73 -11.87
N VAL A 883 -1.88 10.37 -10.77
CA VAL A 883 -1.62 11.78 -10.53
C VAL A 883 -0.40 11.88 -9.65
N PHE A 884 0.57 12.67 -10.09
CA PHE A 884 1.80 12.97 -9.37
C PHE A 884 1.90 14.47 -9.11
N GLU A 885 2.64 14.81 -8.08
CA GLU A 885 3.17 16.15 -7.87
C GLU A 885 4.58 16.25 -8.47
N GLN A 886 4.86 17.39 -9.10
CA GLN A 886 6.21 17.81 -9.46
C GLN A 886 6.84 18.57 -8.28
N ASP A 887 7.81 17.97 -7.59
CA ASP A 887 8.55 18.65 -6.52
C ASP A 887 9.61 19.63 -7.08
N THR A 888 10.02 20.58 -6.26
CA THR A 888 11.11 21.56 -6.42
C THR A 888 12.44 20.90 -6.84
N PHE A 889 12.63 19.63 -6.47
CA PHE A 889 13.82 18.82 -6.76
C PHE A 889 13.65 17.88 -7.98
N SER A 890 12.59 18.08 -8.77
CA SER A 890 12.25 17.29 -9.98
C SER A 890 11.73 15.86 -9.76
N ASP A 891 11.68 15.35 -8.53
CA ASP A 891 11.10 14.03 -8.23
C ASP A 891 9.57 14.03 -8.29
N ALA A 892 9.00 12.97 -8.87
CA ALA A 892 7.56 12.78 -9.00
C ALA A 892 7.00 12.09 -7.74
N LYS A 893 6.19 12.80 -6.95
CA LYS A 893 5.54 12.24 -5.75
C LYS A 893 4.13 11.78 -6.05
N PHE A 894 3.77 10.56 -5.67
CA PHE A 894 2.43 10.01 -5.91
C PHE A 894 1.37 10.78 -5.11
N LEU A 895 0.27 11.17 -5.77
CA LEU A 895 -0.91 11.76 -5.12
C LEU A 895 -2.11 10.81 -5.15
N ALA A 896 -2.46 10.29 -6.33
CA ALA A 896 -3.66 9.48 -6.53
C ALA A 896 -3.56 8.58 -7.76
N GLN A 897 -4.46 7.61 -7.89
CA GLN A 897 -4.57 6.76 -9.08
C GLN A 897 -6.00 6.28 -9.33
N ALA A 898 -6.30 5.90 -10.57
CA ALA A 898 -7.49 5.14 -10.92
C ALA A 898 -7.16 4.15 -12.03
N THR A 899 -7.53 2.89 -11.87
CA THR A 899 -7.21 1.81 -12.82
C THR A 899 -8.50 1.09 -13.21
N PHE A 900 -8.73 0.90 -14.51
CA PHE A 900 -9.97 0.31 -15.05
C PHE A 900 -9.65 -0.77 -16.10
N PRO A 901 -10.31 -1.94 -16.06
CA PRO A 901 -10.31 -2.85 -17.21
C PRO A 901 -10.85 -2.16 -18.46
N ILE A 902 -10.18 -2.33 -19.60
CA ILE A 902 -10.57 -1.68 -20.88
C ILE A 902 -12.01 -1.99 -21.26
N ARG A 903 -12.49 -3.20 -20.97
CA ARG A 903 -13.82 -3.65 -21.34
C ARG A 903 -14.96 -2.85 -20.68
N GLY A 904 -14.72 -2.24 -19.51
CA GLY A 904 -15.74 -1.47 -18.78
C GLY A 904 -15.60 0.05 -18.90
N ILE A 905 -14.79 0.55 -19.84
CA ILE A 905 -14.60 1.99 -20.08
C ILE A 905 -15.64 2.51 -21.06
N ARG A 906 -16.22 3.68 -20.76
CA ARG A 906 -17.22 4.39 -21.56
C ARG A 906 -16.59 5.49 -22.42
N SER A 907 -17.15 5.70 -23.61
CA SER A 907 -16.85 6.82 -24.52
C SER A 907 -17.43 8.17 -24.03
N GLY A 908 -16.89 9.29 -24.50
CA GLY A 908 -17.36 10.66 -24.26
C GLY A 908 -16.55 11.44 -23.22
N PHE A 909 -17.09 12.57 -22.75
CA PHE A 909 -16.54 13.31 -21.61
C PHE A 909 -16.89 12.59 -20.31
N ARG A 910 -15.89 12.10 -19.58
CA ARG A 910 -16.07 11.23 -18.42
C ARG A 910 -15.29 11.71 -17.21
N SER A 911 -15.91 11.57 -16.04
CA SER A 911 -15.21 11.67 -14.78
C SER A 911 -14.36 10.43 -14.57
N VAL A 912 -13.16 10.61 -14.03
CA VAL A 912 -12.32 9.53 -13.52
C VAL A 912 -12.20 9.73 -12.01
N PRO A 913 -13.08 9.13 -11.20
CA PRO A 913 -12.97 9.18 -9.75
C PRO A 913 -11.64 8.57 -9.30
N LEU A 914 -10.89 9.32 -8.50
CA LEU A 914 -9.55 8.94 -8.07
C LEU A 914 -9.57 8.16 -6.76
N LYS A 915 -8.56 7.31 -6.61
CA LYS A 915 -8.32 6.45 -5.46
C LYS A 915 -6.92 6.69 -4.91
N ASN A 916 -6.68 6.30 -3.67
CA ASN A 916 -5.34 6.31 -3.09
C ASN A 916 -4.51 5.10 -3.58
N ARG A 917 -3.32 4.93 -3.01
CA ARG A 917 -2.42 3.80 -3.32
C ARG A 917 -2.98 2.41 -3.00
N PHE A 918 -3.88 2.30 -2.02
CA PHE A 918 -4.55 1.05 -1.64
C PHE A 918 -5.84 0.80 -2.45
N SER A 919 -6.13 1.61 -3.47
CA SER A 919 -7.38 1.57 -4.24
C SER A 919 -8.63 1.89 -3.43
N GLU A 920 -8.50 2.67 -2.36
CA GLU A 920 -9.62 3.26 -1.62
C GLU A 920 -10.01 4.61 -2.23
N ASN A 921 -11.32 4.89 -2.31
CA ASN A 921 -11.83 6.11 -2.95
C ASN A 921 -11.35 7.37 -2.22
N LEU A 922 -11.01 8.41 -2.98
CA LEU A 922 -10.74 9.75 -2.46
C LEU A 922 -12.02 10.59 -2.61
N GLU A 923 -12.46 11.23 -1.53
CA GLU A 923 -13.68 12.04 -1.53
C GLU A 923 -13.55 13.20 -2.54
N LEU A 924 -14.52 13.32 -3.46
CA LEU A 924 -14.61 14.32 -4.55
C LEU A 924 -13.46 14.36 -5.58
N SER A 925 -12.35 13.67 -5.33
CA SER A 925 -11.16 13.72 -6.18
C SER A 925 -11.44 13.05 -7.53
N SER A 926 -11.26 13.78 -8.62
CA SER A 926 -11.58 13.27 -9.96
C SER A 926 -10.79 13.96 -11.06
N LEU A 927 -10.54 13.25 -12.16
CA LEU A 927 -10.13 13.85 -13.43
C LEU A 927 -11.35 14.01 -14.35
N LEU A 928 -11.31 14.97 -15.25
CA LEU A 928 -12.17 15.02 -16.42
C LEU A 928 -11.36 14.65 -17.66
N VAL A 929 -11.82 13.64 -18.39
CA VAL A 929 -11.17 13.13 -19.59
C VAL A 929 -12.17 13.04 -20.75
N HIS A 930 -11.66 13.05 -21.97
CA HIS A 930 -12.43 12.68 -23.16
C HIS A 930 -11.90 11.37 -23.72
N VAL A 931 -12.79 10.40 -23.93
CA VAL A 931 -12.46 9.04 -24.39
C VAL A 931 -13.21 8.73 -25.68
N GLN A 932 -12.51 8.15 -26.66
CA GLN A 932 -13.12 7.64 -27.90
C GLN A 932 -12.67 6.21 -28.18
N HIS A 933 -13.62 5.35 -28.53
CA HIS A 933 -13.39 3.97 -28.91
C HIS A 933 -13.47 3.82 -30.43
N LEU A 934 -12.44 3.21 -31.02
CA LEU A 934 -12.42 2.87 -32.44
C LEU A 934 -12.19 1.37 -32.60
N GLU A 935 -13.06 0.70 -33.34
CA GLU A 935 -12.96 -0.74 -33.61
C GLU A 935 -12.36 -1.04 -34.98
N ALA A 936 -11.47 -2.04 -35.03
CA ALA A 936 -10.89 -2.52 -36.28
C ALA A 936 -11.92 -3.34 -37.06
N PHE A 937 -12.16 -3.00 -38.33
CA PHE A 937 -12.87 -3.88 -39.26
C PHE A 937 -12.04 -4.15 -40.51
N THR A 938 -12.14 -5.36 -41.05
CA THR A 938 -11.49 -5.74 -42.32
C THR A 938 -12.53 -5.79 -43.43
N ARG A 939 -12.28 -5.10 -44.55
CA ARG A 939 -13.05 -5.28 -45.79
C ARG A 939 -12.29 -6.19 -46.74
N ARG A 940 -12.93 -7.27 -47.19
CA ARG A 940 -12.43 -8.09 -48.31
C ARG A 940 -12.95 -7.53 -49.62
N TRP A 941 -12.04 -7.12 -50.49
CA TRP A 941 -12.36 -6.84 -51.88
C TRP A 941 -12.31 -8.14 -52.68
N TYR A 942 -13.38 -8.46 -53.40
CA TYR A 942 -13.34 -9.49 -54.45
C TYR A 942 -13.23 -8.76 -55.79
N HIS A 943 -12.06 -8.84 -56.42
CA HIS A 943 -11.94 -8.56 -57.86
C HIS A 943 -12.09 -9.86 -58.63
N ARG A 944 -12.98 -9.87 -59.62
CA ARG A 944 -13.03 -10.93 -60.63
C ARG A 944 -11.78 -10.82 -61.48
N GLY A 945 -10.79 -11.69 -61.24
CA GLY A 945 -9.58 -11.80 -62.06
C GLY A 945 -8.31 -11.96 -61.22
N ASN A 946 -7.58 -13.03 -61.49
CA ASN A 946 -6.34 -13.54 -60.89
C ASN A 946 -5.48 -12.57 -60.01
N VAL A 947 -5.37 -12.99 -58.73
CA VAL A 947 -4.27 -12.83 -57.76
C VAL A 947 -3.82 -11.41 -57.34
N SER A 948 -4.32 -10.95 -56.19
CA SER A 948 -3.53 -10.67 -54.96
C SER A 948 -4.46 -10.24 -53.82
N ARG A 949 -4.25 -10.80 -52.62
CA ARG A 949 -5.14 -10.67 -51.46
C ARG A 949 -4.66 -9.51 -50.58
N TRP A 950 -5.21 -8.31 -50.76
CA TRP A 950 -5.03 -7.20 -49.83
C TRP A 950 -6.27 -7.05 -48.96
N SER A 951 -6.11 -7.23 -47.65
CA SER A 951 -7.13 -6.85 -46.67
C SER A 951 -6.66 -5.59 -45.98
N ASP A 952 -7.27 -4.46 -46.32
CA ASP A 952 -7.06 -3.21 -45.59
C ASP A 952 -7.86 -3.25 -44.29
N VAL A 953 -7.21 -2.85 -43.20
CA VAL A 953 -7.82 -2.68 -41.88
C VAL A 953 -8.30 -1.23 -41.78
N PHE A 954 -9.59 -1.03 -41.55
CA PHE A 954 -10.24 0.26 -41.38
C PHE A 954 -10.77 0.41 -39.95
N TRP A 955 -11.01 1.64 -39.50
CA TRP A 955 -11.52 1.94 -38.15
C TRP A 955 -12.87 2.67 -38.21
N ARG A 956 -13.78 2.34 -37.31
CA ARG A 956 -15.08 3.02 -37.11
C ARG A 956 -15.29 3.35 -35.65
N ASP A 957 -15.96 4.47 -35.40
CA ASP A 957 -16.53 4.80 -34.09
C ASP A 957 -17.82 4.01 -33.82
N GLU A 958 -18.36 4.13 -32.60
CA GLU A 958 -19.61 3.49 -32.18
C GLU A 958 -20.83 3.90 -33.03
N GLU A 959 -20.78 5.06 -33.71
CA GLU A 959 -21.83 5.57 -34.61
C GLU A 959 -21.66 5.12 -36.08
N GLY A 960 -20.59 4.38 -36.38
CA GLY A 960 -20.32 3.80 -37.68
C GLY A 960 -19.72 4.75 -38.71
N GLN A 961 -19.25 5.95 -38.32
CA GLN A 961 -18.53 6.87 -39.19
C GLN A 961 -17.09 6.40 -39.42
N LYS A 962 -16.55 6.67 -40.62
CA LYS A 962 -15.20 6.25 -41.01
C LYS A 962 -14.17 7.20 -40.40
N GLY A 963 -13.29 6.69 -39.55
CA GLY A 963 -12.07 7.40 -39.13
C GLY A 963 -10.85 6.90 -39.89
N THR A 964 -10.10 7.80 -40.54
CA THR A 964 -8.72 7.53 -40.97
C THR A 964 -7.77 7.96 -39.85
N PRO A 965 -6.79 7.13 -39.41
CA PRO A 965 -5.76 7.61 -38.51
C PRO A 965 -4.87 8.58 -39.30
N GLY A 966 -4.86 9.85 -38.90
CA GLY A 966 -3.90 10.86 -39.35
C GLY A 966 -2.76 10.96 -38.36
#